data_AF-W4JSK5-F1
#
_entry.id   AF-W4JSK5-F1
#
_cell.length_a   1.000
_cell.length_b   1.000
_cell.length_c   1.000
_cell.angle_alpha   90.00
_cell.angle_beta   90.00
_cell.angle_gamma   90.00
#
_symmetry.space_group_name_H-M   'P 1'
#
loop_
_entity.id
_entity.type
_entity.pdbx_description
1 polymer ?
#
loop_
_entity_poly.entity_id
_entity_poly.type
_entity_poly.pdbx_seq_one_letter_code
_entity_poly.pdbx_strand_id
1 'polypeptide(L)'
;MFPITFSIINDKMRWSRMTFLEIGPSKDVSRSDNPGARTLTSASFVSTNNMTVEACVSFCDTQSFIYAGVEFAQECYCGDILSNGGTNATLSDCNAPCTGNATETCGAGGRLDLFWSGAQPPPPPTSPENVGLWHSLGCWNDSTAARVLSVGVNVAGSVSVETCTAACFQSGYPLSGMEFADQCFCGTSLINNAVLEPLTDCSMACAGNSSELCGGPNRLNIYNYTGTDLPPITNPGGGGGGGGGNNGAPVFPVTSGLPAPWTYSSCYVDAANGRIFANELNDNSNLTVESCIASCAADNFTLAGVEFSVQCFCGDSLINGAVTAPDADCNMGCGGNATEACGGPDRLSVYTATGNVTTFPVPIPQNTSLPGQWQYQGCFPDAQPTRIFTYQIFNTNNNSADACLNQCAAFGYPAAGMEFGDECWCGDIEDVTNSGLTFAPESDCPIACTGDPIHLCGGALKLQLYFWNGPLNVWHQPENTGRYEFLIGGVVVPLLATVGINNKVSFLEKSGTSEFANSTGAYELDLTLVDDFSLAWREMHVKTDVFCSGSLVLPDKAGRIINVGGWSHPSTTGIRFYSPDGSAGVNGTNDWEENSDILALQADRWYPGALVMSNGTILVVGGEGGSNGAPTPNLEILPKPPGGSTLKFLDYLNRTDPNNLYPFLSMMPSGRIFIGYYNEARILDPVTLDTVQELPNMPGSVTSFLAGRTYPMEGSAVLLPQYAPYTDPITVLICGGSNFGIALDNCVSIQPEVSNATWQLERMPSKRVMPCMSPLPDGTFLIVNGAQQGVAGFGLADDPNLTALLYDPTQPIGQRISILNTTIVARLYHSESTLLTDGRVLITGSDPQTNNPDGTPKFPEEMRVEVYIPPYLTAGRTQPSFNITETDWSYGGQYQITTLLHHGTTSTMRVSLVAATSSTHGNAMGGRTIFPEFSCSGTICTITAPPNAFVSPPGWHQLFILDGPTPSFSHWVRIGGDPAQLGLWPNLPGFTPPGI
;
A
#
# COMPACT_ATOMS: atom_id res chain seq x y z
N MET A 1 43.16 11.81 -10.23
CA MET A 1 44.06 12.46 -11.22
C MET A 1 43.58 11.96 -12.57
N PHE A 2 42.76 12.60 -13.40
CA PHE A 2 42.24 13.98 -13.58
C PHE A 2 40.69 13.95 -13.60
N PRO A 3 39.97 15.06 -13.29
CA PRO A 3 38.53 15.15 -13.49
C PRO A 3 38.20 15.55 -14.93
N ILE A 4 37.16 14.95 -15.48
CA ILE A 4 36.59 15.28 -16.80
C ILE A 4 35.64 16.47 -16.60
N THR A 5 36.03 17.64 -17.09
CA THR A 5 35.14 18.78 -17.29
C THR A 5 34.26 18.51 -18.51
N PHE A 6 32.95 18.34 -18.32
CA PHE A 6 31.98 18.49 -19.41
C PHE A 6 31.77 19.98 -19.67
N SER A 7 32.29 20.44 -20.80
CA SER A 7 31.93 21.71 -21.43
C SER A 7 30.77 21.43 -22.39
N ILE A 8 29.56 21.87 -22.05
CA ILE A 8 28.46 21.93 -23.02
C ILE A 8 28.68 23.19 -23.86
N ILE A 9 29.08 22.98 -25.12
CA ILE A 9 29.10 24.02 -26.15
C ILE A 9 27.68 24.10 -26.72
N ASN A 10 26.97 25.17 -26.37
CA ASN A 10 26.06 25.83 -27.30
C ASN A 10 26.25 27.34 -27.12
N ASP A 11 26.79 27.96 -28.18
CA ASP A 11 27.06 29.39 -28.30
C ASP A 11 25.76 30.20 -28.15
N LYS A 12 25.34 30.53 -26.91
CA LYS A 12 24.62 31.77 -26.51
C LYS A 12 24.12 31.83 -25.05
N MET A 13 24.69 31.11 -24.07
CA MET A 13 24.36 31.37 -22.66
C MET A 13 25.62 31.61 -21.84
N ARG A 14 25.72 32.81 -21.23
CA ARG A 14 26.78 33.24 -20.30
C ARG A 14 26.63 32.65 -18.89
N TRP A 15 25.77 31.65 -18.73
CA TRP A 15 25.37 31.15 -17.42
C TRP A 15 26.22 29.96 -17.02
N SER A 16 26.75 30.01 -15.81
CA SER A 16 27.46 28.91 -15.20
C SER A 16 26.67 28.44 -13.99
N ARG A 17 26.54 27.13 -13.81
CA ARG A 17 26.31 26.59 -12.46
C ARG A 17 27.50 27.07 -11.65
N MET A 18 27.27 27.86 -10.60
CA MET A 18 28.35 28.57 -9.91
C MET A 18 29.48 27.59 -9.56
N THR A 19 30.59 27.69 -10.27
CA THR A 19 31.76 26.83 -10.09
C THR A 19 33.00 27.71 -10.03
N PHE A 20 33.69 27.61 -8.89
CA PHE A 20 35.04 28.09 -8.55
C PHE A 20 35.72 29.09 -9.50
N LEU A 21 35.53 30.39 -9.28
CA LEU A 21 36.61 31.40 -9.21
C LEU A 21 36.04 32.79 -8.86
N GLU A 22 36.74 33.46 -7.93
CA GLU A 22 36.53 34.81 -7.38
C GLU A 22 35.58 34.97 -6.16
N ILE A 23 36.22 35.30 -5.02
CA ILE A 23 35.71 35.77 -3.71
C ILE A 23 35.18 34.72 -2.69
N GLY A 24 36.06 34.28 -1.77
CA GLY A 24 35.74 33.96 -0.35
C GLY A 24 35.00 32.64 -0.03
N PRO A 25 35.13 32.08 1.21
CA PRO A 25 35.00 30.65 1.44
C PRO A 25 33.59 30.20 1.88
N SER A 26 32.81 29.60 0.99
CA SER A 26 31.81 28.57 1.35
C SER A 26 31.37 27.83 0.08
N LYS A 27 31.49 26.51 0.11
CA LYS A 27 31.34 25.56 -1.01
C LYS A 27 29.86 25.34 -1.37
N ASP A 28 29.60 25.14 -2.67
CA ASP A 28 28.40 24.62 -3.35
C ASP A 28 27.03 25.28 -3.01
N VAL A 29 26.31 25.78 -4.02
CA VAL A 29 25.24 26.77 -3.83
C VAL A 29 23.85 26.18 -4.13
N SER A 30 23.48 25.14 -3.37
CA SER A 30 22.06 24.95 -3.03
C SER A 30 21.67 26.02 -2.00
N ARG A 31 20.43 26.49 -2.03
CA ARG A 31 19.89 27.45 -1.06
C ARG A 31 18.65 26.90 -0.39
N SER A 32 18.53 27.13 0.92
CA SER A 32 17.26 26.92 1.63
C SER A 32 16.21 27.84 1.01
N ASP A 33 15.05 27.30 0.64
CA ASP A 33 13.93 28.09 0.15
C ASP A 33 12.68 27.88 1.01
N ASN A 34 11.84 28.91 1.13
CA ASN A 34 10.64 28.88 1.95
C ASN A 34 9.43 29.31 1.09
N PRO A 35 8.38 28.48 0.96
CA PRO A 35 7.17 28.84 0.23
C PRO A 35 6.47 30.12 0.69
N GLY A 36 6.60 30.49 1.98
CA GLY A 36 6.08 31.73 2.55
C GLY A 36 7.00 32.95 2.41
N ALA A 37 8.26 32.77 2.00
CA ALA A 37 9.26 33.84 1.83
C ALA A 37 10.39 33.37 0.89
N ARG A 38 10.15 33.44 -0.42
CA ARG A 38 11.05 32.90 -1.46
C ARG A 38 12.43 33.57 -1.49
N THR A 39 13.46 32.81 -1.83
CA THR A 39 14.86 33.27 -1.93
C THR A 39 15.08 34.05 -3.23
N LEU A 40 14.43 33.64 -4.31
CA LEU A 40 14.33 34.39 -5.55
C LEU A 40 12.87 34.82 -5.73
N THR A 41 12.62 36.12 -5.62
CA THR A 41 11.26 36.67 -5.49
C THR A 41 10.77 37.40 -6.76
N SER A 42 11.54 37.36 -7.85
CA SER A 42 11.21 38.11 -9.07
C SER A 42 10.33 37.29 -10.01
N ALA A 43 10.76 37.00 -11.23
CA ALA A 43 9.95 36.20 -12.16
C ALA A 43 10.01 34.70 -11.82
N SER A 44 8.92 33.96 -12.08
CA SER A 44 8.87 32.52 -11.88
C SER A 44 7.90 31.84 -12.85
N PHE A 45 8.03 30.52 -13.03
CA PHE A 45 7.02 29.68 -13.67
C PHE A 45 7.08 28.24 -13.16
N VAL A 46 6.00 27.48 -13.39
CA VAL A 46 5.90 26.06 -13.05
C VAL A 46 5.59 25.25 -14.32
N SER A 47 6.22 24.10 -14.48
CA SER A 47 5.93 23.15 -15.55
C SER A 47 6.01 21.71 -15.04
N THR A 48 4.87 21.03 -15.00
CA THR A 48 4.74 19.66 -14.47
C THR A 48 5.28 18.58 -15.42
N ASN A 49 5.63 18.92 -16.66
CA ASN A 49 6.07 17.96 -17.68
C ASN A 49 7.24 18.41 -18.55
N ASN A 50 7.67 19.67 -18.45
CA ASN A 50 8.63 20.25 -19.39
C ASN A 50 9.69 21.13 -18.68
N MET A 51 9.84 20.99 -17.36
CA MET A 51 10.87 21.71 -16.62
C MET A 51 12.24 21.10 -16.89
N THR A 52 13.19 21.92 -17.34
CA THR A 52 14.62 21.59 -17.41
C THR A 52 15.43 22.75 -16.86
N VAL A 53 16.69 22.51 -16.50
CA VAL A 53 17.60 23.57 -16.04
C VAL A 53 17.73 24.66 -17.11
N GLU A 54 17.87 24.28 -18.38
CA GLU A 54 18.02 25.22 -19.51
C GLU A 54 16.75 26.03 -19.74
N ALA A 55 15.56 25.43 -19.56
CA ALA A 55 14.30 26.14 -19.68
C ALA A 55 14.20 27.24 -18.62
N CYS A 56 14.61 26.95 -17.38
CA CYS A 56 14.61 27.93 -16.31
C CYS A 56 15.66 29.03 -16.52
N VAL A 57 16.90 28.66 -16.84
CA VAL A 57 17.98 29.62 -17.12
C VAL A 57 17.62 30.53 -18.29
N SER A 58 17.11 29.98 -19.39
CA SER A 58 16.69 30.77 -20.56
C SER A 58 15.55 31.74 -20.21
N PHE A 59 14.61 31.32 -19.36
CA PHE A 59 13.52 32.18 -18.91
C PHE A 59 14.03 33.36 -18.06
N CYS A 60 14.97 33.14 -17.15
CA CYS A 60 15.55 34.20 -16.34
C CYS A 60 16.47 35.13 -17.15
N ASP A 61 17.26 34.59 -18.09
CA ASP A 61 18.16 35.36 -18.95
C ASP A 61 17.40 36.30 -19.90
N THR A 62 16.31 35.82 -20.51
CA THR A 62 15.46 36.66 -21.39
C THR A 62 14.82 37.84 -20.66
N GLN A 63 14.71 37.75 -19.34
CA GLN A 63 14.18 38.80 -18.47
C GLN A 63 15.30 39.62 -17.80
N SER A 64 16.56 39.40 -18.18
CA SER A 64 17.74 40.13 -17.68
C SER A 64 18.04 39.96 -16.18
N PHE A 65 17.55 38.90 -15.55
CA PHE A 65 17.95 38.56 -14.17
C PHE A 65 19.33 37.92 -14.14
N ILE A 66 20.05 38.08 -13.03
CA ILE A 66 21.39 37.47 -12.87
C ILE A 66 21.40 36.11 -12.18
N TYR A 67 20.32 35.73 -11.49
CA TYR A 67 20.11 34.41 -10.89
C TYR A 67 18.89 33.68 -11.46
N ALA A 68 19.03 32.36 -11.58
CA ALA A 68 17.96 31.42 -11.91
C ALA A 68 18.02 30.26 -10.91
N GLY A 69 16.89 29.77 -10.43
CA GLY A 69 16.82 28.70 -9.46
C GLY A 69 15.69 27.72 -9.78
N VAL A 70 15.98 26.42 -9.73
CA VAL A 70 14.97 25.37 -9.92
C VAL A 70 14.66 24.67 -8.60
N GLU A 71 13.39 24.37 -8.37
CA GLU A 71 12.89 23.73 -7.15
C GLU A 71 11.84 22.66 -7.45
N PHE A 72 11.75 21.66 -6.57
CA PHE A 72 10.67 20.68 -6.52
C PHE A 72 10.35 20.01 -7.86
N ALA A 73 11.38 19.66 -8.65
CA ALA A 73 11.29 19.05 -9.98
C ALA A 73 10.68 19.92 -11.10
N GLN A 74 9.81 20.87 -10.76
CA GLN A 74 8.88 21.50 -11.70
C GLN A 74 8.81 23.02 -11.63
N GLU A 75 9.55 23.66 -10.71
CA GLU A 75 9.45 25.09 -10.45
C GLU A 75 10.73 25.82 -10.87
N CYS A 76 10.58 27.05 -11.38
CA CYS A 76 11.66 27.95 -11.75
C CYS A 76 11.43 29.33 -11.15
N TYR A 77 12.49 29.92 -10.59
CA TYR A 77 12.51 31.24 -9.96
C TYR A 77 13.71 32.07 -10.45
N CYS A 78 13.52 33.38 -10.58
CA CYS A 78 14.54 34.32 -11.04
C CYS A 78 14.73 35.45 -10.03
N GLY A 79 15.90 36.09 -10.06
CA GLY A 79 16.13 37.33 -9.32
C GLY A 79 17.53 37.91 -9.50
N ASP A 80 17.73 39.12 -8.98
CA ASP A 80 19.05 39.79 -8.98
C ASP A 80 19.75 39.78 -7.62
N ILE A 81 19.01 39.40 -6.58
CA ILE A 81 19.45 39.37 -5.18
C ILE A 81 18.87 38.11 -4.54
N LEU A 82 19.62 37.48 -3.63
CA LEU A 82 19.12 36.41 -2.78
C LEU A 82 18.41 37.02 -1.56
N SER A 83 17.08 36.91 -1.55
CA SER A 83 16.19 37.50 -0.54
C SER A 83 15.90 36.55 0.62
N ASN A 84 15.23 37.05 1.66
CA ASN A 84 14.61 36.26 2.75
C ASN A 84 15.54 35.31 3.52
N GLY A 85 16.84 35.63 3.56
CA GLY A 85 17.80 34.87 4.37
C GLY A 85 18.13 33.49 3.81
N GLY A 86 17.96 33.27 2.50
CA GLY A 86 18.36 32.01 1.84
C GLY A 86 19.81 31.63 2.15
N THR A 87 19.99 30.64 3.04
CA THR A 87 21.30 30.18 3.49
C THR A 87 21.82 29.05 2.60
N ASN A 88 23.13 28.82 2.63
CA ASN A 88 23.71 27.69 1.90
C ASN A 88 23.13 26.37 2.43
N ALA A 89 22.62 25.54 1.53
CA ALA A 89 22.19 24.18 1.80
C ALA A 89 23.12 23.16 1.10
N THR A 90 23.02 21.89 1.49
CA THR A 90 23.84 20.83 0.92
C THR A 90 23.34 20.47 -0.48
N LEU A 91 24.23 20.38 -1.47
CA LEU A 91 23.84 20.08 -2.85
C LEU A 91 23.12 18.73 -3.01
N SER A 92 23.44 17.74 -2.18
CA SER A 92 22.75 16.45 -2.17
C SER A 92 21.28 16.53 -1.73
N ASP A 93 20.87 17.62 -1.09
CA ASP A 93 19.49 17.84 -0.69
C ASP A 93 18.63 18.29 -1.89
N CYS A 94 19.25 18.81 -2.96
CA CYS A 94 18.61 18.96 -4.26
C CYS A 94 18.67 17.60 -4.95
N ASN A 95 17.62 16.79 -4.83
CA ASN A 95 17.59 15.41 -5.33
C ASN A 95 16.35 15.09 -6.18
N ALA A 96 15.53 16.09 -6.52
CA ALA A 96 14.36 15.91 -7.35
C ALA A 96 14.74 15.93 -8.83
N PRO A 97 14.44 14.87 -9.62
CA PRO A 97 14.68 14.88 -11.05
C PRO A 97 13.76 15.88 -11.75
N CYS A 98 14.26 16.64 -12.72
CA CYS A 98 13.44 17.60 -13.45
C CYS A 98 12.31 16.92 -14.25
N THR A 99 11.10 17.48 -14.25
CA THR A 99 9.93 16.86 -14.93
C THR A 99 10.06 16.78 -16.46
N GLY A 100 10.84 17.66 -17.07
CA GLY A 100 11.14 17.67 -18.51
C GLY A 100 12.46 16.97 -18.87
N ASN A 101 13.32 16.65 -17.90
CA ASN A 101 14.53 15.86 -18.11
C ASN A 101 14.97 15.16 -16.81
N ALA A 102 14.62 13.87 -16.66
CA ALA A 102 14.93 13.10 -15.46
C ALA A 102 16.44 12.84 -15.23
N THR A 103 17.31 13.20 -16.19
CA THR A 103 18.77 13.13 -16.03
C THR A 103 19.38 14.38 -15.39
N GLU A 104 18.58 15.44 -15.23
CA GLU A 104 18.93 16.67 -14.53
C GLU A 104 18.26 16.73 -13.15
N THR A 105 18.82 17.55 -12.27
CA THR A 105 18.29 17.76 -10.92
C THR A 105 17.70 19.16 -10.80
N CYS A 106 16.45 19.26 -10.35
CA CYS A 106 15.69 20.49 -10.22
C CYS A 106 15.31 20.75 -8.76
N GLY A 107 16.33 20.95 -7.92
CA GLY A 107 16.13 21.24 -6.49
C GLY A 107 15.49 20.10 -5.69
N ALA A 108 14.76 20.44 -4.63
CA ALA A 108 13.84 19.59 -3.86
C ALA A 108 12.92 20.50 -3.02
N GLY A 109 11.99 19.95 -2.21
CA GLY A 109 11.10 20.77 -1.39
C GLY A 109 11.88 21.64 -0.38
N GLY A 110 11.80 22.97 -0.50
CA GLY A 110 12.56 23.93 0.30
C GLY A 110 14.05 23.98 -0.03
N ARG A 111 14.45 23.55 -1.24
CA ARG A 111 15.86 23.45 -1.69
C ARG A 111 15.99 23.91 -3.14
N LEU A 112 16.50 25.11 -3.32
CA LEU A 112 16.71 25.74 -4.62
C LEU A 112 18.11 25.39 -5.16
N ASP A 113 18.19 24.84 -6.37
CA ASP A 113 19.46 24.68 -7.11
C ASP A 113 19.70 25.92 -7.98
N LEU A 114 20.77 26.67 -7.70
CA LEU A 114 20.97 28.04 -8.17
C LEU A 114 22.04 28.17 -9.28
N PHE A 115 21.73 28.98 -10.30
CA PHE A 115 22.56 29.29 -11.46
C PHE A 115 22.80 30.80 -11.58
N TRP A 116 23.98 31.19 -12.06
CA TRP A 116 24.40 32.60 -12.13
C TRP A 116 24.96 32.98 -13.51
N SER A 117 24.60 34.17 -13.98
CA SER A 117 24.96 34.70 -15.30
C SER A 117 26.39 35.25 -15.42
N GLY A 118 27.13 35.32 -14.30
CA GLY A 118 28.46 35.94 -14.24
C GLY A 118 28.45 37.47 -14.11
N ALA A 119 27.27 38.11 -14.08
CA ALA A 119 27.13 39.54 -13.88
C ALA A 119 27.26 39.94 -12.39
N GLN A 120 27.90 41.07 -12.11
CA GLN A 120 28.07 41.57 -10.74
C GLN A 120 26.70 41.90 -10.12
N PRO A 121 26.39 41.38 -8.91
CA PRO A 121 25.16 41.73 -8.21
C PRO A 121 25.09 43.24 -7.94
N PRO A 122 23.90 43.86 -8.01
CA PRO A 122 23.73 45.24 -7.58
C PRO A 122 24.10 45.38 -6.09
N PRO A 123 24.63 46.54 -5.66
CA PRO A 123 24.88 46.80 -4.24
C PRO A 123 23.59 46.60 -3.43
N PRO A 124 23.65 46.04 -2.21
CA PRO A 124 22.47 45.85 -1.39
C PRO A 124 21.78 47.21 -1.11
N PRO A 125 20.43 47.23 -1.04
CA PRO A 125 19.70 48.44 -0.75
C PRO A 125 20.10 49.03 0.59
N THR A 126 20.15 50.36 0.65
CA THR A 126 20.54 51.09 1.87
C THR A 126 19.40 52.00 2.33
N SER A 127 19.43 52.45 3.58
CA SER A 127 18.63 53.63 3.97
C SER A 127 19.53 54.85 3.83
N PRO A 128 19.30 55.74 2.84
CA PRO A 128 20.08 56.97 2.70
C PRO A 128 20.06 57.73 4.03
N GLU A 129 21.23 58.14 4.52
CA GLU A 129 21.30 58.89 5.78
C GLU A 129 20.56 60.23 5.67
N ASN A 130 20.58 60.84 4.48
CA ASN A 130 19.94 62.12 4.19
C ASN A 130 19.29 62.13 2.81
N VAL A 131 18.06 62.66 2.73
CA VAL A 131 17.34 62.97 1.48
C VAL A 131 16.92 64.43 1.52
N GLY A 132 17.73 65.31 0.94
CA GLY A 132 17.54 66.76 1.07
C GLY A 132 17.66 67.21 2.53
N LEU A 133 16.59 67.80 3.08
CA LEU A 133 16.48 68.20 4.50
C LEU A 133 15.81 67.12 5.39
N TRP A 134 15.70 65.89 4.90
CA TRP A 134 15.17 64.76 5.66
C TRP A 134 16.33 63.89 6.14
N HIS A 135 16.41 63.67 7.44
CA HIS A 135 17.42 62.83 8.09
C HIS A 135 16.79 61.51 8.53
N SER A 136 17.43 60.38 8.23
CA SER A 136 16.93 59.06 8.65
C SER A 136 16.92 58.94 10.18
N LEU A 137 15.84 58.41 10.73
CA LEU A 137 15.70 58.00 12.13
C LEU A 137 15.87 56.49 12.31
N GLY A 138 16.15 55.75 11.24
CA GLY A 138 16.31 54.29 11.26
C GLY A 138 14.99 53.53 11.19
N CYS A 139 15.07 52.24 11.56
CA CYS A 139 13.95 51.30 11.50
C CYS A 139 13.17 51.30 12.82
N TRP A 140 11.84 51.35 12.76
CA TRP A 140 10.96 51.38 13.93
C TRP A 140 9.90 50.29 13.83
N ASN A 141 9.46 49.76 14.97
CA ASN A 141 8.31 48.86 15.00
C ASN A 141 7.04 49.55 14.47
N ASP A 142 6.13 48.79 13.87
CA ASP A 142 4.80 49.27 13.49
C ASP A 142 3.74 48.17 13.69
N SER A 143 2.46 48.52 13.58
CA SER A 143 1.36 47.55 13.61
C SER A 143 0.16 48.07 12.84
N THR A 144 -0.44 47.20 12.01
CA THR A 144 -1.72 47.50 11.33
C THR A 144 -2.84 47.83 12.31
N ALA A 145 -2.84 47.27 13.52
CA ALA A 145 -3.82 47.53 14.57
C ALA A 145 -3.53 48.81 15.37
N ALA A 146 -2.28 49.30 15.36
CA ALA A 146 -1.85 50.45 16.17
C ALA A 146 -0.64 51.17 15.53
N ARG A 147 -0.88 51.89 14.43
CA ARG A 147 0.15 52.53 13.60
C ARG A 147 1.00 53.56 14.36
N VAL A 148 2.33 53.52 14.18
CA VAL A 148 3.29 54.46 14.77
C VAL A 148 3.29 55.83 14.08
N LEU A 149 3.08 55.84 12.75
CA LEU A 149 2.74 57.03 11.97
C LEU A 149 1.32 56.86 11.43
N SER A 150 0.38 57.66 11.93
CA SER A 150 -1.05 57.41 11.74
C SER A 150 -1.63 57.91 10.41
N VAL A 151 -0.87 58.67 9.62
CA VAL A 151 -1.38 59.32 8.41
C VAL A 151 -0.79 58.65 7.17
N GLY A 152 -1.50 57.70 6.57
CA GLY A 152 -1.12 57.17 5.25
C GLY A 152 -1.25 58.26 4.18
N VAL A 153 -0.27 58.35 3.27
CA VAL A 153 -0.32 59.28 2.13
C VAL A 153 -0.02 58.56 0.83
N ASN A 154 -0.69 58.99 -0.23
CA ASN A 154 -0.38 58.54 -1.58
C ASN A 154 0.82 59.32 -2.12
N VAL A 155 1.76 58.61 -2.74
CA VAL A 155 2.90 59.23 -3.43
C VAL A 155 2.61 59.33 -4.92
N ALA A 156 3.26 60.29 -5.60
CA ALA A 156 3.23 60.36 -7.05
C ALA A 156 4.23 59.34 -7.64
N GLY A 157 3.72 58.28 -8.26
CA GLY A 157 4.52 57.16 -8.76
C GLY A 157 4.63 56.03 -7.73
N SER A 158 5.72 55.27 -7.76
CA SER A 158 6.00 54.22 -6.79
C SER A 158 6.74 54.77 -5.56
N VAL A 159 6.56 54.15 -4.39
CA VAL A 159 7.20 54.60 -3.15
C VAL A 159 8.71 54.41 -3.19
N SER A 160 9.46 55.49 -3.00
CA SER A 160 10.88 55.56 -2.66
C SER A 160 11.06 56.46 -1.44
N VAL A 161 12.28 56.59 -0.91
CA VAL A 161 12.52 57.52 0.19
C VAL A 161 12.21 58.96 -0.24
N GLU A 162 12.57 59.35 -1.46
CA GLU A 162 12.30 60.68 -2.02
C GLU A 162 10.80 60.94 -2.22
N THR A 163 10.06 59.99 -2.79
CA THR A 163 8.66 60.24 -3.12
C THR A 163 7.80 60.31 -1.86
N CYS A 164 8.11 59.51 -0.84
CA CYS A 164 7.39 59.52 0.44
C CYS A 164 7.76 60.74 1.31
N THR A 165 9.04 61.11 1.40
CA THR A 165 9.45 62.34 2.11
C THR A 165 8.89 63.60 1.45
N ALA A 166 8.85 63.64 0.11
CA ALA A 166 8.23 64.75 -0.63
C ALA A 166 6.72 64.84 -0.41
N ALA A 167 6.01 63.70 -0.35
CA ALA A 167 4.58 63.67 -0.05
C ALA A 167 4.30 64.16 1.38
N CYS A 168 5.04 63.69 2.38
CA CYS A 168 4.89 64.16 3.76
C CYS A 168 5.24 65.65 3.92
N PHE A 169 6.26 66.15 3.21
CA PHE A 169 6.57 67.58 3.16
C PHE A 169 5.40 68.40 2.62
N GLN A 170 4.84 68.01 1.48
CA GLN A 170 3.71 68.71 0.85
C GLN A 170 2.45 68.68 1.72
N SER A 171 2.26 67.62 2.50
CA SER A 171 1.17 67.48 3.46
C SER A 171 1.43 68.18 4.80
N GLY A 172 2.59 68.83 4.98
CA GLY A 172 2.95 69.62 6.16
C GLY A 172 3.41 68.80 7.38
N TYR A 173 3.72 67.52 7.21
CA TYR A 173 4.14 66.63 8.29
C TYR A 173 5.67 66.59 8.43
N PRO A 174 6.23 66.69 9.65
CA PRO A 174 7.68 66.63 9.88
C PRO A 174 8.26 65.20 9.89
N LEU A 175 7.43 64.16 10.00
CA LEU A 175 7.86 62.76 9.95
C LEU A 175 7.28 62.06 8.74
N SER A 176 8.10 61.21 8.13
CA SER A 176 7.77 60.33 7.01
C SER A 176 8.25 58.92 7.34
N GLY A 177 7.50 57.89 6.99
CA GLY A 177 7.89 56.50 7.20
C GLY A 177 7.34 55.60 6.12
N MET A 178 8.17 54.68 5.64
CA MET A 178 7.83 53.74 4.58
C MET A 178 7.72 52.33 5.14
N GLU A 179 6.71 51.58 4.70
CA GLU A 179 6.48 50.19 5.12
C GLU A 179 6.18 49.30 3.90
N PHE A 180 6.50 48.01 4.01
CA PHE A 180 6.06 46.96 3.10
C PHE A 180 6.39 47.22 1.62
N ALA A 181 7.56 47.82 1.34
CA ALA A 181 8.06 48.23 0.03
C ALA A 181 7.28 49.36 -0.69
N ASP A 182 5.97 49.46 -0.52
CA ASP A 182 5.11 50.31 -1.34
C ASP A 182 4.15 51.23 -0.55
N GLN A 183 4.29 51.30 0.78
CA GLN A 183 3.42 52.12 1.63
C GLN A 183 4.17 53.33 2.18
N CYS A 184 3.46 54.45 2.31
CA CYS A 184 3.99 55.71 2.82
C CYS A 184 3.07 56.28 3.90
N PHE A 185 3.66 56.61 5.05
CA PHE A 185 2.99 57.17 6.22
C PHE A 185 3.68 58.44 6.69
N CYS A 186 2.93 59.36 7.29
CA CYS A 186 3.40 60.63 7.82
C CYS A 186 2.89 60.83 9.26
N GLY A 187 3.53 61.75 9.98
CA GLY A 187 3.06 62.14 11.31
C GLY A 187 3.74 63.39 11.86
N THR A 188 3.17 63.94 12.92
CA THR A 188 3.76 65.05 13.69
C THR A 188 4.60 64.56 14.88
N SER A 189 4.42 63.29 15.27
CA SER A 189 5.13 62.62 16.36
C SER A 189 5.00 61.11 16.19
N LEU A 190 5.93 60.36 16.77
CA LEU A 190 5.83 58.90 16.88
C LEU A 190 4.88 58.55 18.03
N ILE A 191 3.84 57.76 17.75
CA ILE A 191 2.82 57.34 18.73
C ILE A 191 2.86 55.82 18.96
N ASN A 192 1.96 55.27 19.80
CA ASN A 192 1.75 53.83 19.99
C ASN A 192 3.01 53.02 20.38
N ASN A 193 3.81 53.55 21.31
CA ASN A 193 5.02 52.88 21.84
C ASN A 193 6.05 52.53 20.76
N ALA A 194 6.37 53.51 19.90
CA ALA A 194 7.43 53.39 18.92
C ALA A 194 8.77 53.03 19.60
N VAL A 195 9.39 51.96 19.13
CA VAL A 195 10.69 51.45 19.54
C VAL A 195 11.59 51.39 18.31
N LEU A 196 12.82 51.89 18.46
CA LEU A 196 13.85 51.77 17.44
C LEU A 196 14.33 50.33 17.37
N GLU A 197 14.24 49.74 16.19
CA GLU A 197 14.63 48.37 15.88
C GLU A 197 15.93 48.33 15.07
N PRO A 198 16.62 47.17 15.01
CA PRO A 198 17.77 46.99 14.14
C PRO A 198 17.43 47.35 12.69
N LEU A 199 18.34 48.05 11.99
CA LEU A 199 18.12 48.46 10.60
C LEU A 199 17.86 47.27 9.65
N THR A 200 18.37 46.08 10.02
CA THR A 200 18.14 44.82 9.29
C THR A 200 16.68 44.37 9.27
N ASP A 201 15.84 44.87 10.18
CA ASP A 201 14.41 44.52 10.22
C ASP A 201 13.59 45.28 9.17
N CYS A 202 14.10 46.42 8.68
CA CYS A 202 13.53 47.14 7.55
C CYS A 202 14.12 46.60 6.24
N SER A 203 13.82 45.33 5.96
CA SER A 203 14.51 44.51 4.95
C SER A 203 13.93 44.57 3.53
N MET A 204 12.87 45.34 3.30
CA MET A 204 12.19 45.40 1.99
C MET A 204 12.69 46.59 1.17
N ALA A 205 13.06 46.32 -0.08
CA ALA A 205 13.47 47.36 -1.03
C ALA A 205 12.27 48.20 -1.47
N CYS A 206 12.46 49.50 -1.70
CA CYS A 206 11.41 50.40 -2.17
C CYS A 206 10.92 50.03 -3.57
N ALA A 207 9.60 50.00 -3.78
CA ALA A 207 9.00 49.72 -5.09
C ALA A 207 9.39 50.75 -6.16
N GLY A 208 9.67 51.99 -5.77
CA GLY A 208 10.12 53.08 -6.65
C GLY A 208 11.63 53.24 -6.77
N ASN A 209 12.42 52.61 -5.89
CA ASN A 209 13.87 52.59 -5.97
C ASN A 209 14.44 51.35 -5.25
N SER A 210 14.76 50.29 -5.99
CA SER A 210 15.26 49.04 -5.41
C SER A 210 16.65 49.14 -4.76
N SER A 211 17.33 50.29 -4.85
CA SER A 211 18.58 50.57 -4.14
C SER A 211 18.35 51.16 -2.73
N GLU A 212 17.10 51.35 -2.32
CA GLU A 212 16.70 51.93 -1.04
C GLU A 212 15.80 50.99 -0.24
N LEU A 213 15.81 51.10 1.09
CA LEU A 213 14.94 50.33 1.98
C LEU A 213 13.65 51.11 2.33
N CYS A 214 12.49 50.47 2.17
CA CYS A 214 11.17 51.00 2.50
C CYS A 214 10.45 50.11 3.53
N GLY A 215 11.11 49.91 4.67
CA GLY A 215 10.54 49.20 5.82
C GLY A 215 10.56 47.67 5.68
N GLY A 216 9.61 47.01 6.35
CA GLY A 216 9.39 45.56 6.37
C GLY A 216 8.01 45.25 6.97
N PRO A 217 7.61 43.98 7.12
CA PRO A 217 6.34 43.64 7.77
C PRO A 217 6.32 44.16 9.21
N ASN A 218 5.40 45.07 9.54
CA ASN A 218 5.32 45.71 10.87
C ASN A 218 6.61 46.48 11.23
N ARG A 219 7.27 47.10 10.24
CA ARG A 219 8.55 47.82 10.38
C ARG A 219 8.59 49.06 9.48
N LEU A 220 8.64 50.25 10.07
CA LEU A 220 8.74 51.53 9.36
C LEU A 220 10.19 52.02 9.24
N ASN A 221 10.64 52.35 8.04
CA ASN A 221 11.86 53.14 7.86
C ASN A 221 11.51 54.63 7.95
N ILE A 222 11.93 55.32 9.02
CA ILE A 222 11.42 56.67 9.36
C ILE A 222 12.46 57.76 9.04
N TYR A 223 12.00 58.90 8.55
CA TYR A 223 12.77 60.11 8.28
C TYR A 223 12.14 61.33 8.98
N ASN A 224 13.00 62.23 9.47
CA ASN A 224 12.61 63.47 10.11
C ASN A 224 13.09 64.68 9.32
N TYR A 225 12.19 65.63 9.10
CA TYR A 225 12.49 66.89 8.43
C TYR A 225 13.22 67.86 9.36
N THR A 226 14.35 68.40 8.93
CA THR A 226 15.19 69.31 9.72
C THR A 226 15.10 70.78 9.26
N GLY A 227 14.28 71.10 8.27
CA GLY A 227 14.04 72.47 7.80
C GLY A 227 13.01 73.23 8.67
N THR A 228 12.86 74.53 8.39
CA THR A 228 11.95 75.42 9.15
C THR A 228 10.75 75.92 8.32
N ASP A 229 10.59 75.41 7.10
CA ASP A 229 9.66 75.87 6.06
C ASP A 229 8.58 74.84 5.71
N LEU A 230 8.19 74.00 6.68
CA LEU A 230 7.08 73.07 6.50
C LEU A 230 5.77 73.83 6.16
N PRO A 231 5.05 73.42 5.10
CA PRO A 231 3.71 73.92 4.82
C PRO A 231 2.75 73.65 5.98
N PRO A 232 1.65 74.42 6.11
CA PRO A 232 0.57 74.08 7.04
C PRO A 232 -0.01 72.70 6.74
N ILE A 233 -0.33 71.93 7.78
CA ILE A 233 -0.90 70.57 7.64
C ILE A 233 -2.25 70.66 6.92
N THR A 234 -2.41 69.95 5.78
CA THR A 234 -3.55 70.10 4.87
C THR A 234 -4.68 69.06 5.03
N ASN A 235 -4.62 68.11 5.97
CA ASN A 235 -5.76 67.26 6.34
C ASN A 235 -5.54 66.44 7.64
N PRO A 236 -6.51 66.40 8.58
CA PRO A 236 -6.50 65.46 9.70
C PRO A 236 -7.45 64.26 9.46
N GLY A 237 -6.89 63.04 9.39
CA GLY A 237 -7.57 61.78 9.77
C GLY A 237 -8.06 60.84 8.65
N GLY A 238 -7.68 59.56 8.78
CA GLY A 238 -8.35 58.39 8.16
C GLY A 238 -7.38 57.35 7.58
N GLY A 239 -7.39 56.12 8.12
CA GLY A 239 -6.42 55.05 7.83
C GLY A 239 -6.51 54.44 6.42
N GLY A 240 -5.45 53.73 6.02
CA GLY A 240 -5.38 52.90 4.81
C GLY A 240 -6.21 51.61 4.92
N GLY A 241 -6.44 50.83 3.86
CA GLY A 241 -5.94 50.91 2.48
C GLY A 241 -7.02 50.48 1.46
N GLY A 242 -6.66 50.51 0.18
CA GLY A 242 -7.58 50.24 -0.95
C GLY A 242 -8.07 48.79 -1.02
N GLY A 243 -9.18 48.48 -1.67
CA GLY A 243 -9.95 49.25 -2.64
C GLY A 243 -11.45 48.95 -2.58
N GLY A 244 -12.20 49.66 -3.42
CA GLY A 244 -13.66 49.65 -3.46
C GLY A 244 -14.18 51.07 -3.26
N GLY A 245 -14.20 51.85 -4.34
CA GLY A 245 -14.52 53.27 -4.31
C GLY A 245 -15.85 53.56 -3.63
N ASN A 246 -15.80 54.16 -2.45
CA ASN A 246 -16.93 54.93 -1.97
C ASN A 246 -16.47 56.26 -1.40
N ASN A 247 -17.14 57.32 -1.86
CA ASN A 247 -16.94 58.70 -1.44
C ASN A 247 -17.46 58.93 0.00
N GLY A 248 -16.98 58.15 0.97
CA GLY A 248 -17.38 58.23 2.37
C GLY A 248 -18.84 57.85 2.66
N ALA A 249 -19.51 57.12 1.75
CA ALA A 249 -20.84 56.59 1.99
C ALA A 249 -20.74 55.20 2.67
N PRO A 250 -21.47 54.95 3.78
CA PRO A 250 -21.50 53.64 4.41
C PRO A 250 -22.17 52.62 3.48
N VAL A 251 -21.52 51.47 3.29
CA VAL A 251 -22.08 50.31 2.58
C VAL A 251 -22.54 49.28 3.59
N PHE A 252 -23.60 48.55 3.25
CA PHE A 252 -24.23 47.55 4.09
C PHE A 252 -24.45 46.26 3.30
N PRO A 253 -24.59 45.11 3.99
CA PRO A 253 -24.91 43.85 3.33
C PRO A 253 -26.16 43.96 2.45
N VAL A 254 -26.11 43.33 1.27
CA VAL A 254 -27.20 43.38 0.29
C VAL A 254 -28.39 42.56 0.78
N THR A 255 -29.49 43.21 1.18
CA THR A 255 -30.69 42.52 1.70
C THR A 255 -31.82 42.37 0.68
N SER A 256 -31.70 42.93 -0.53
CA SER A 256 -32.75 42.94 -1.54
C SER A 256 -32.17 42.99 -2.95
N GLY A 257 -32.86 42.43 -3.95
CA GLY A 257 -32.38 42.37 -5.33
C GLY A 257 -31.52 41.14 -5.65
N LEU A 258 -31.33 40.26 -4.67
CA LEU A 258 -30.62 38.99 -4.81
C LEU A 258 -31.37 38.02 -5.73
N PRO A 259 -30.66 37.14 -6.47
CA PRO A 259 -31.29 36.11 -7.27
C PRO A 259 -32.06 35.12 -6.39
N ALA A 260 -33.35 34.90 -6.67
CA ALA A 260 -34.15 33.93 -5.93
C ALA A 260 -33.54 32.51 -6.05
N PRO A 261 -33.48 31.70 -4.97
CA PRO A 261 -34.13 31.89 -3.66
C PRO A 261 -33.25 32.54 -2.57
N TRP A 262 -32.14 33.20 -2.92
CA TRP A 262 -31.12 33.63 -1.96
C TRP A 262 -31.52 34.86 -1.13
N THR A 263 -31.23 34.80 0.17
CA THR A 263 -31.38 35.92 1.12
C THR A 263 -30.14 36.10 1.97
N TYR A 264 -29.86 37.34 2.38
CA TYR A 264 -28.84 37.60 3.41
C TYR A 264 -29.22 36.94 4.74
N SER A 265 -28.27 36.27 5.38
CA SER A 265 -28.44 35.65 6.70
C SER A 265 -27.96 36.59 7.81
N SER A 266 -26.64 36.80 7.90
CA SER A 266 -26.00 37.64 8.92
C SER A 266 -24.53 37.86 8.58
N CYS A 267 -23.90 38.77 9.30
CA CYS A 267 -22.47 38.99 9.29
C CYS A 267 -21.84 38.01 10.29
N TYR A 268 -20.87 37.21 9.85
CA TYR A 268 -20.19 36.22 10.69
C TYR A 268 -18.73 36.59 10.91
N VAL A 269 -18.17 36.18 12.05
CA VAL A 269 -16.72 36.29 12.32
C VAL A 269 -16.04 35.04 11.76
N ASP A 270 -15.19 35.21 10.75
CA ASP A 270 -14.59 34.08 10.05
C ASP A 270 -13.37 33.49 10.79
N ALA A 271 -12.61 34.31 11.51
CA ALA A 271 -11.41 33.87 12.22
C ALA A 271 -11.60 33.68 13.74
N ALA A 272 -12.85 33.51 14.22
CA ALA A 272 -13.11 33.38 15.66
C ALA A 272 -12.46 32.13 16.27
N ASN A 273 -12.55 31.00 15.56
CA ASN A 273 -11.89 29.73 15.91
C ASN A 273 -11.33 29.03 14.65
N GLY A 274 -10.97 29.81 13.63
CA GLY A 274 -10.62 29.33 12.29
C GLY A 274 -11.78 29.48 11.29
N ARG A 275 -11.45 29.34 9.99
CA ARG A 275 -12.34 29.61 8.85
C ARG A 275 -13.68 28.88 8.97
N ILE A 276 -14.79 29.57 8.75
CA ILE A 276 -16.15 29.01 8.94
C ILE A 276 -16.76 28.45 7.64
N PHE A 277 -16.11 28.63 6.49
CA PHE A 277 -16.40 27.91 5.25
C PHE A 277 -15.29 26.93 4.90
N ALA A 278 -15.67 25.74 4.41
CA ALA A 278 -14.70 24.74 3.95
C ALA A 278 -14.13 25.04 2.55
N ASN A 279 -14.88 25.74 1.68
CA ASN A 279 -14.47 26.01 0.31
C ASN A 279 -14.37 27.51 0.03
N GLU A 280 -13.18 27.94 -0.38
CA GLU A 280 -12.90 29.27 -0.92
C GLU A 280 -12.73 29.16 -2.44
N LEU A 281 -13.39 30.04 -3.19
CA LEU A 281 -13.15 30.20 -4.62
C LEU A 281 -11.97 31.15 -4.83
N ASN A 282 -11.31 31.06 -5.99
CA ASN A 282 -10.23 32.00 -6.35
C ASN A 282 -10.70 33.46 -6.23
N ASP A 283 -9.84 34.30 -5.64
CA ASP A 283 -10.06 35.74 -5.52
C ASP A 283 -10.44 36.38 -6.85
N ASN A 284 -11.47 37.23 -6.82
CA ASN A 284 -11.99 37.91 -7.99
C ASN A 284 -12.04 39.42 -7.77
N SER A 285 -11.18 40.16 -8.46
CA SER A 285 -11.16 41.63 -8.39
C SER A 285 -12.47 42.30 -8.84
N ASN A 286 -13.30 41.59 -9.60
CA ASN A 286 -14.61 42.05 -10.06
C ASN A 286 -15.77 41.38 -9.32
N LEU A 287 -15.54 40.87 -8.10
CA LEU A 287 -16.57 40.20 -7.31
C LEU A 287 -17.75 41.14 -7.01
N THR A 288 -18.97 40.65 -7.22
CA THR A 288 -20.22 41.19 -6.65
C THR A 288 -20.91 40.12 -5.80
N VAL A 289 -21.86 40.51 -4.96
CA VAL A 289 -22.62 39.54 -4.15
C VAL A 289 -23.34 38.53 -5.05
N GLU A 290 -23.96 38.99 -6.14
CA GLU A 290 -24.67 38.13 -7.09
C GLU A 290 -23.73 37.19 -7.83
N SER A 291 -22.51 37.64 -8.17
CA SER A 291 -21.54 36.78 -8.84
C SER A 291 -21.05 35.64 -7.94
N CYS A 292 -20.86 35.90 -6.64
CA CYS A 292 -20.52 34.86 -5.67
C CYS A 292 -21.67 33.87 -5.49
N ILE A 293 -22.88 34.38 -5.27
CA ILE A 293 -24.09 33.56 -5.18
C ILE A 293 -24.29 32.71 -6.43
N ALA A 294 -24.10 33.28 -7.62
CA ALA A 294 -24.25 32.56 -8.88
C ALA A 294 -23.24 31.42 -9.00
N SER A 295 -21.98 31.64 -8.61
CA SER A 295 -20.96 30.59 -8.57
C SER A 295 -21.31 29.49 -7.57
N CYS A 296 -21.64 29.83 -6.32
CA CYS A 296 -22.01 28.83 -5.31
C CYS A 296 -23.28 28.05 -5.69
N ALA A 297 -24.27 28.71 -6.29
CA ALA A 297 -25.48 28.06 -6.79
C ALA A 297 -25.20 27.14 -7.98
N ALA A 298 -24.26 27.50 -8.87
CA ALA A 298 -23.85 26.66 -9.99
C ALA A 298 -23.22 25.34 -9.51
N ASP A 299 -22.53 25.37 -8.37
CA ASP A 299 -21.96 24.20 -7.70
C ASP A 299 -22.94 23.49 -6.74
N ASN A 300 -24.22 23.89 -6.73
CA ASN A 300 -25.32 23.37 -5.90
C ASN A 300 -25.18 23.61 -4.38
N PHE A 301 -24.36 24.56 -3.95
CA PHE A 301 -24.29 24.95 -2.54
C PHE A 301 -25.48 25.81 -2.11
N THR A 302 -25.86 25.69 -0.83
CA THR A 302 -26.97 26.44 -0.23
C THR A 302 -26.54 27.70 0.52
N LEU A 303 -25.24 27.88 0.77
CA LEU A 303 -24.63 29.06 1.39
C LEU A 303 -23.55 29.68 0.49
N ALA A 304 -23.46 31.00 0.54
CA ALA A 304 -22.43 31.80 -0.10
C ALA A 304 -21.92 32.84 0.90
N GLY A 305 -20.61 32.96 1.04
CA GLY A 305 -19.95 33.94 1.89
C GLY A 305 -19.08 34.86 1.05
N VAL A 306 -19.07 36.16 1.36
CA VAL A 306 -18.14 37.12 0.73
C VAL A 306 -17.34 37.83 1.81
N GLU A 307 -16.03 37.91 1.59
CA GLU A 307 -15.06 38.52 2.52
C GLU A 307 -14.10 39.43 1.75
N PHE A 308 -13.55 40.41 2.47
CA PHE A 308 -12.37 41.17 2.05
C PHE A 308 -12.44 41.74 0.62
N SER A 309 -13.62 42.22 0.20
CA SER A 309 -13.90 42.82 -1.11
C SER A 309 -13.91 41.85 -2.31
N VAL A 310 -12.99 40.87 -2.35
CA VAL A 310 -12.70 40.05 -3.53
C VAL A 310 -12.85 38.55 -3.32
N GLN A 311 -13.05 38.09 -2.08
CA GLN A 311 -13.08 36.67 -1.73
C GLN A 311 -14.52 36.14 -1.70
N CYS A 312 -14.71 34.92 -2.20
CA CYS A 312 -16.00 34.24 -2.25
C CYS A 312 -15.86 32.82 -1.74
N PHE A 313 -16.81 32.40 -0.90
CA PHE A 313 -16.83 31.12 -0.22
C PHE A 313 -18.15 30.41 -0.46
N CYS A 314 -18.12 29.09 -0.60
CA CYS A 314 -19.31 28.29 -0.88
C CYS A 314 -19.42 27.08 0.05
N GLY A 315 -20.63 26.74 0.47
CA GLY A 315 -20.86 25.57 1.34
C GLY A 315 -22.33 25.32 1.65
N ASP A 316 -22.61 24.29 2.44
CA ASP A 316 -23.97 23.98 2.93
C ASP A 316 -24.14 24.18 4.43
N SER A 317 -23.04 24.50 5.12
CA SER A 317 -23.00 24.72 6.56
C SER A 317 -21.82 25.62 6.90
N LEU A 318 -21.87 26.21 8.09
CA LEU A 318 -20.74 26.92 8.69
C LEU A 318 -20.09 26.02 9.74
N ILE A 319 -18.75 26.00 9.79
CA ILE A 319 -17.95 25.20 10.73
C ILE A 319 -17.32 26.07 11.82
N ASN A 320 -16.51 25.47 12.69
CA ASN A 320 -15.68 26.17 13.69
C ASN A 320 -16.45 27.06 14.68
N GLY A 321 -17.69 26.68 15.02
CA GLY A 321 -18.49 27.40 15.99
C GLY A 321 -18.83 28.83 15.55
N ALA A 322 -19.18 29.00 14.28
CA ALA A 322 -19.46 30.28 13.66
C ALA A 322 -20.33 31.20 14.55
N VAL A 323 -19.80 32.39 14.85
CA VAL A 323 -20.47 33.42 15.66
C VAL A 323 -20.83 34.60 14.79
N THR A 324 -21.98 35.20 15.06
CA THR A 324 -22.42 36.40 14.35
C THR A 324 -21.74 37.65 14.92
N ALA A 325 -21.47 38.61 14.05
CA ALA A 325 -21.03 39.96 14.35
C ALA A 325 -22.17 40.95 14.06
N PRO A 326 -22.09 42.20 14.54
CA PRO A 326 -22.97 43.26 14.06
C PRO A 326 -22.87 43.41 12.54
N ASP A 327 -24.00 43.55 11.83
CA ASP A 327 -24.01 43.71 10.36
C ASP A 327 -23.18 44.92 9.87
N ALA A 328 -22.99 45.92 10.74
CA ALA A 328 -22.16 47.10 10.47
C ALA A 328 -20.65 46.79 10.37
N ASP A 329 -20.20 45.62 10.81
CA ASP A 329 -18.82 45.16 10.67
C ASP A 329 -18.55 44.60 9.26
N CYS A 330 -19.59 44.12 8.57
CA CYS A 330 -19.52 43.70 7.17
C CYS A 330 -19.75 44.92 6.25
N ASN A 331 -18.78 45.83 6.22
CA ASN A 331 -18.89 47.16 5.61
C ASN A 331 -17.85 47.45 4.52
N MET A 332 -17.17 46.43 3.99
CA MET A 332 -16.20 46.56 2.91
C MET A 332 -16.88 46.45 1.55
N GLY A 333 -16.68 47.42 0.66
CA GLY A 333 -17.27 47.40 -0.67
C GLY A 333 -16.74 46.25 -1.54
N CYS A 334 -17.58 45.63 -2.35
CA CYS A 334 -17.16 44.60 -3.30
C CYS A 334 -16.25 45.15 -4.41
N GLY A 335 -15.29 44.35 -4.88
CA GLY A 335 -14.34 44.75 -5.93
C GLY A 335 -15.01 45.10 -7.26
N GLY A 336 -16.05 44.36 -7.64
CA GLY A 336 -16.87 44.58 -8.84
C GLY A 336 -18.05 45.53 -8.66
N ASN A 337 -18.51 45.75 -7.42
CA ASN A 337 -19.55 46.74 -7.12
C ASN A 337 -19.36 47.35 -5.73
N ALA A 338 -18.70 48.51 -5.67
CA ALA A 338 -18.40 49.20 -4.41
C ALA A 338 -19.63 49.75 -3.67
N THR A 339 -20.85 49.63 -4.23
CA THR A 339 -22.10 49.99 -3.55
C THR A 339 -22.70 48.86 -2.71
N GLU A 340 -22.18 47.64 -2.88
CA GLU A 340 -22.56 46.43 -2.13
C GLU A 340 -21.46 46.10 -1.12
N ALA A 341 -21.81 45.60 0.08
CA ALA A 341 -20.81 45.15 1.04
C ALA A 341 -20.45 43.66 0.85
N CYS A 342 -19.17 43.40 0.58
CA CYS A 342 -18.53 42.09 0.52
C CYS A 342 -17.68 41.84 1.77
N GLY A 343 -18.36 41.76 2.92
CA GLY A 343 -17.74 41.41 4.20
C GLY A 343 -16.86 42.52 4.77
N GLY A 344 -15.72 42.14 5.33
CA GLY A 344 -14.68 43.00 5.93
C GLY A 344 -13.52 42.15 6.43
N PRO A 345 -12.51 42.72 7.11
CA PRO A 345 -11.42 41.94 7.68
C PRO A 345 -11.95 40.97 8.76
N ASP A 346 -11.76 39.67 8.57
CA ASP A 346 -12.31 38.59 9.40
C ASP A 346 -13.85 38.68 9.56
N ARG A 347 -14.55 39.16 8.52
CA ARG A 347 -16.00 39.39 8.51
C ARG A 347 -16.62 38.88 7.21
N LEU A 348 -17.43 37.84 7.31
CA LEU A 348 -18.14 37.24 6.19
C LEU A 348 -19.60 37.73 6.13
N SER A 349 -20.00 38.34 5.02
CA SER A 349 -21.42 38.48 4.70
C SER A 349 -21.94 37.14 4.18
N VAL A 350 -22.81 36.46 4.92
CA VAL A 350 -23.33 35.13 4.53
C VAL A 350 -24.74 35.22 3.97
N TYR A 351 -24.95 34.54 2.85
CA TYR A 351 -26.20 34.42 2.11
C TYR A 351 -26.66 32.97 2.07
N THR A 352 -27.97 32.73 2.11
CA THR A 352 -28.58 31.39 2.14
C THR A 352 -29.71 31.26 1.13
N ALA A 353 -29.75 30.12 0.42
CA ALA A 353 -30.81 29.75 -0.51
C ALA A 353 -32.06 29.17 0.18
N THR A 354 -31.93 28.72 1.44
CA THR A 354 -32.98 27.99 2.15
C THR A 354 -33.62 28.79 3.30
N GLY A 355 -33.00 29.92 3.67
CA GLY A 355 -33.35 30.69 4.86
C GLY A 355 -32.81 30.10 6.17
N ASN A 356 -32.29 28.88 6.15
CA ASN A 356 -31.63 28.25 7.28
C ASN A 356 -30.12 28.25 7.06
N VAL A 357 -29.37 28.47 8.14
CA VAL A 357 -27.90 28.33 8.17
C VAL A 357 -27.57 27.31 9.26
N THR A 358 -27.08 26.15 8.85
CA THR A 358 -26.60 25.11 9.76
C THR A 358 -25.21 25.50 10.23
N THR A 359 -24.99 25.56 11.54
CA THR A 359 -23.68 25.85 12.14
C THR A 359 -23.22 24.67 12.99
N PHE A 360 -21.97 24.26 12.80
CA PHE A 360 -21.31 23.22 13.58
C PHE A 360 -20.46 23.84 14.71
N PRO A 361 -20.37 23.18 15.88
CA PRO A 361 -19.51 23.64 16.97
C PRO A 361 -18.03 23.63 16.58
N VAL A 362 -17.19 24.20 17.43
CA VAL A 362 -15.73 24.05 17.32
C VAL A 362 -15.39 22.55 17.42
N PRO A 363 -14.62 22.00 16.47
CA PRO A 363 -14.25 20.59 16.47
C PRO A 363 -13.52 20.20 17.76
N ILE A 364 -13.82 19.01 18.29
CA ILE A 364 -13.16 18.46 19.48
C ILE A 364 -12.63 17.06 19.23
N PRO A 365 -11.66 16.56 20.02
CA PRO A 365 -11.24 15.16 19.93
C PRO A 365 -12.42 14.20 20.19
N GLN A 366 -12.60 13.21 19.32
CA GLN A 366 -13.57 12.13 19.59
C GLN A 366 -12.96 11.17 20.63
N ASN A 367 -13.18 11.44 21.92
CA ASN A 367 -12.62 10.63 23.01
C ASN A 367 -13.65 9.70 23.68
N THR A 368 -14.91 9.76 23.24
CA THR A 368 -16.02 8.93 23.71
C THR A 368 -16.85 8.45 22.52
N SER A 369 -17.73 7.47 22.75
CA SER A 369 -18.57 6.88 21.69
C SER A 369 -17.78 6.31 20.50
N LEU A 370 -16.55 5.89 20.74
CA LEU A 370 -15.70 5.24 19.75
C LEU A 370 -16.23 3.84 19.41
N PRO A 371 -16.01 3.34 18.18
CA PRO A 371 -16.42 2.00 17.81
C PRO A 371 -15.61 0.94 18.58
N GLY A 372 -16.21 -0.24 18.80
CA GLY A 372 -15.50 -1.37 19.39
C GLY A 372 -14.88 -1.08 20.76
N GLN A 373 -13.58 -1.36 20.90
CA GLN A 373 -12.81 -1.16 22.14
C GLN A 373 -11.71 -0.10 21.99
N TRP A 374 -11.84 0.79 21.02
CA TRP A 374 -10.87 1.85 20.79
C TRP A 374 -10.84 2.86 21.95
N GLN A 375 -9.64 3.34 22.27
CA GLN A 375 -9.36 4.33 23.29
C GLN A 375 -8.50 5.44 22.71
N TYR A 376 -8.99 6.67 22.83
CA TYR A 376 -8.23 7.87 22.48
C TYR A 376 -7.01 8.03 23.40
N GLN A 377 -5.84 8.30 22.80
CA GLN A 377 -4.57 8.41 23.52
C GLN A 377 -4.05 9.83 23.63
N GLY A 378 -4.26 10.66 22.62
CA GLY A 378 -3.69 12.00 22.56
C GLY A 378 -3.25 12.40 21.14
N CYS A 379 -2.82 13.66 21.01
CA CYS A 379 -2.09 14.12 19.84
C CYS A 379 -0.65 13.59 19.89
N PHE A 380 -0.19 12.91 18.84
CA PHE A 380 1.10 12.23 18.79
C PHE A 380 1.96 12.72 17.61
N PRO A 381 3.24 13.07 17.81
CA PRO A 381 4.12 13.47 16.70
C PRO A 381 4.32 12.37 15.66
N ASP A 382 4.21 12.74 14.39
CA ASP A 382 4.52 11.88 13.25
C ASP A 382 5.62 12.52 12.39
N ALA A 383 6.86 12.42 12.86
CA ALA A 383 8.00 13.19 12.34
C ALA A 383 8.76 12.44 11.22
N GLN A 384 9.17 13.18 10.18
CA GLN A 384 10.11 12.69 9.15
C GLN A 384 11.51 12.45 9.74
N PRO A 385 12.28 11.44 9.27
CA PRO A 385 12.17 10.76 7.96
C PRO A 385 11.35 9.46 7.93
N THR A 386 10.81 8.99 9.06
CA THR A 386 10.04 7.74 9.12
C THR A 386 8.72 7.97 9.85
N ARG A 387 7.62 7.85 9.12
CA ARG A 387 6.26 7.86 9.65
C ARG A 387 6.10 6.79 10.75
N ILE A 388 5.31 7.07 11.77
CA ILE A 388 5.01 6.15 12.87
C ILE A 388 4.27 4.92 12.35
N PHE A 389 3.27 5.13 11.50
CA PHE A 389 2.52 4.06 10.87
C PHE A 389 2.85 4.00 9.38
N THR A 390 2.89 2.79 8.82
CA THR A 390 3.24 2.58 7.42
C THR A 390 2.01 2.53 6.51
N TYR A 391 0.83 2.23 7.04
CA TYR A 391 -0.38 1.99 6.25
C TYR A 391 -1.28 3.23 6.21
N GLN A 392 -1.10 4.04 5.18
CA GLN A 392 -1.90 5.23 4.91
C GLN A 392 -3.12 4.92 4.04
N ILE A 393 -4.25 5.50 4.40
CA ILE A 393 -5.51 5.48 3.67
C ILE A 393 -5.96 6.93 3.50
N PHE A 394 -6.24 7.34 2.26
CA PHE A 394 -6.80 8.66 1.96
C PHE A 394 -8.32 8.58 1.85
N ASN A 395 -9.02 9.28 2.75
CA ASN A 395 -10.47 9.39 2.81
C ASN A 395 -10.89 10.86 2.57
N THR A 396 -10.60 11.39 1.37
CA THR A 396 -10.71 12.82 1.04
C THR A 396 -12.01 13.51 1.49
N ASN A 397 -13.16 12.83 1.38
CA ASN A 397 -14.48 13.44 1.66
C ASN A 397 -15.27 12.76 2.79
N ASN A 398 -14.70 11.76 3.46
CA ASN A 398 -15.47 10.95 4.41
C ASN A 398 -14.61 10.37 5.55
N ASN A 399 -13.49 11.02 5.86
CA ASN A 399 -12.66 10.58 6.97
C ASN A 399 -13.35 10.92 8.30
N SER A 400 -13.30 9.99 9.24
CA SER A 400 -13.75 10.17 10.62
C SER A 400 -13.04 9.15 11.50
N ALA A 401 -13.04 9.35 12.82
CA ALA A 401 -12.51 8.34 13.72
C ALA A 401 -13.25 7.01 13.52
N ASP A 402 -14.58 7.04 13.42
CA ASP A 402 -15.35 5.81 13.20
C ASP A 402 -14.95 5.07 11.91
N ALA A 403 -14.77 5.77 10.79
CA ALA A 403 -14.37 5.15 9.53
C ALA A 403 -12.95 4.57 9.61
N CYS A 404 -12.00 5.34 10.12
CA CYS A 404 -10.60 4.93 10.23
C CYS A 404 -10.43 3.74 11.19
N LEU A 405 -11.00 3.85 12.38
CA LEU A 405 -10.88 2.87 13.45
C LEU A 405 -11.56 1.54 13.11
N ASN A 406 -12.71 1.57 12.43
CA ASN A 406 -13.35 0.34 11.94
C ASN A 406 -12.51 -0.34 10.84
N GLN A 407 -11.93 0.43 9.92
CA GLN A 407 -11.07 -0.12 8.86
C GLN A 407 -9.79 -0.76 9.44
N CYS A 408 -9.08 -0.06 10.34
CA CYS A 408 -7.88 -0.62 10.97
C CYS A 408 -8.20 -1.88 11.79
N ALA A 409 -9.29 -1.87 12.57
CA ALA A 409 -9.71 -3.03 13.35
C ALA A 409 -10.13 -4.22 12.47
N ALA A 410 -10.82 -3.97 11.35
CA ALA A 410 -11.24 -5.00 10.40
C ALA A 410 -10.04 -5.77 9.79
N PHE A 411 -8.88 -5.13 9.67
CA PHE A 411 -7.63 -5.74 9.22
C PHE A 411 -6.70 -6.17 10.37
N GLY A 412 -7.14 -6.01 11.62
CA GLY A 412 -6.40 -6.47 12.80
C GLY A 412 -5.26 -5.56 13.24
N TYR A 413 -5.30 -4.27 12.92
CA TYR A 413 -4.32 -3.28 13.42
C TYR A 413 -4.79 -2.68 14.74
N PRO A 414 -4.05 -2.85 15.86
CA PRO A 414 -4.44 -2.40 17.19
C PRO A 414 -4.11 -0.92 17.47
N ALA A 415 -3.43 -0.23 16.56
CA ALA A 415 -3.21 1.19 16.63
C ALA A 415 -3.67 1.88 15.36
N ALA A 416 -4.21 3.08 15.51
CA ALA A 416 -4.67 3.90 14.42
C ALA A 416 -4.47 5.38 14.72
N GLY A 417 -4.22 6.17 13.69
CA GLY A 417 -4.05 7.61 13.78
C GLY A 417 -4.69 8.33 12.60
N MET A 418 -5.10 9.57 12.79
CA MET A 418 -5.58 10.42 11.70
C MET A 418 -4.71 11.67 11.58
N GLU A 419 -4.44 12.08 10.35
CA GLU A 419 -3.60 13.24 10.00
C GLU A 419 -4.30 14.07 8.92
N PHE A 420 -4.00 15.37 8.85
CA PHE A 420 -4.47 16.28 7.79
C PHE A 420 -5.98 16.36 7.54
N GLY A 421 -6.81 15.81 8.43
CA GLY A 421 -8.26 15.79 8.27
C GLY A 421 -8.79 14.66 7.40
N ASP A 422 -8.03 14.22 6.39
CA ASP A 422 -8.45 13.21 5.41
C ASP A 422 -7.60 11.93 5.39
N GLU A 423 -6.52 11.87 6.15
CA GLU A 423 -5.67 10.68 6.22
C GLU A 423 -6.04 9.81 7.42
N CYS A 424 -6.05 8.50 7.17
CA CYS A 424 -6.18 7.47 8.18
C CYS A 424 -4.95 6.56 8.11
N TRP A 425 -4.36 6.29 9.26
CA TRP A 425 -3.13 5.52 9.39
C TRP A 425 -3.38 4.33 10.31
N CYS A 426 -3.00 3.13 9.88
CA CYS A 426 -3.10 1.91 10.68
C CYS A 426 -1.70 1.37 11.01
N GLY A 427 -1.53 0.79 12.21
CA GLY A 427 -0.29 0.15 12.61
C GLY A 427 -0.40 -0.59 13.94
N ASP A 428 0.74 -0.81 14.58
CA ASP A 428 0.85 -1.54 15.84
C ASP A 428 1.18 -0.60 17.01
N ILE A 429 0.81 -1.01 18.22
CA ILE A 429 1.12 -0.23 19.44
C ILE A 429 2.65 -0.19 19.64
N GLU A 430 3.34 -1.26 19.24
CA GLU A 430 4.79 -1.36 19.21
C GLU A 430 5.44 -0.25 18.38
N ASP A 431 4.83 0.19 17.27
CA ASP A 431 5.39 1.26 16.42
C ASP A 431 5.50 2.59 17.21
N VAL A 432 4.46 2.89 17.99
CA VAL A 432 4.42 4.08 18.86
C VAL A 432 5.42 3.94 20.00
N THR A 433 5.41 2.81 20.70
CA THR A 433 6.28 2.61 21.88
C THR A 433 7.77 2.53 21.53
N ASN A 434 8.12 1.98 20.36
CA ASN A 434 9.49 1.89 19.88
C ASN A 434 10.02 3.20 19.30
N SER A 435 9.14 4.15 18.91
CA SER A 435 9.56 5.46 18.38
C SER A 435 10.35 6.31 19.38
N GLY A 436 10.14 6.10 20.68
CA GLY A 436 10.72 6.94 21.74
C GLY A 436 10.19 8.38 21.79
N LEU A 437 9.17 8.73 21.00
CA LEU A 437 8.55 10.05 20.99
C LEU A 437 7.54 10.21 22.14
N THR A 438 7.27 11.45 22.52
CA THR A 438 6.30 11.81 23.54
C THR A 438 5.08 12.50 22.94
N PHE A 439 3.92 12.34 23.57
CA PHE A 439 2.69 13.04 23.19
C PHE A 439 2.89 14.56 23.09
N ALA A 440 2.28 15.15 22.06
CA ALA A 440 2.23 16.58 21.83
C ALA A 440 1.04 17.22 22.56
N PRO A 441 1.03 18.55 22.74
CA PRO A 441 -0.17 19.27 23.13
C PRO A 441 -1.34 18.99 22.18
N GLU A 442 -2.57 18.90 22.71
CA GLU A 442 -3.78 18.67 21.90
C GLU A 442 -3.98 19.75 20.83
N SER A 443 -3.52 20.97 21.10
CA SER A 443 -3.55 22.10 20.16
C SER A 443 -2.75 21.87 18.88
N ASP A 444 -1.84 20.89 18.87
CA ASP A 444 -1.03 20.56 17.71
C ASP A 444 -1.77 19.65 16.71
N CYS A 445 -2.96 19.16 17.08
CA CYS A 445 -3.88 18.41 16.21
C CYS A 445 -5.18 19.21 15.91
N PRO A 446 -5.12 20.40 15.28
CA PRO A 446 -6.27 21.30 15.17
C PRO A 446 -7.19 21.02 13.97
N ILE A 447 -6.90 20.03 13.13
CA ILE A 447 -7.58 19.84 11.84
C ILE A 447 -8.83 18.97 12.02
N ALA A 448 -9.97 19.45 11.53
CA ALA A 448 -11.23 18.73 11.55
C ALA A 448 -11.25 17.57 10.54
N CYS A 449 -12.02 16.52 10.83
CA CYS A 449 -12.23 15.41 9.92
C CYS A 449 -13.08 15.82 8.71
N THR A 450 -12.71 15.38 7.50
CA THR A 450 -13.45 15.74 6.27
C THR A 450 -14.86 15.13 6.19
N GLY A 451 -15.08 13.98 6.82
CA GLY A 451 -16.38 13.32 6.94
C GLY A 451 -17.12 13.58 8.25
N ASP A 452 -16.48 14.27 9.20
CA ASP A 452 -17.05 14.55 10.52
C ASP A 452 -16.52 15.89 11.07
N PRO A 453 -17.05 17.03 10.58
CA PRO A 453 -16.50 18.35 10.87
C PRO A 453 -16.66 18.80 12.32
N ILE A 454 -17.28 18.00 13.19
CA ILE A 454 -17.36 18.27 14.64
C ILE A 454 -16.27 17.56 15.44
N HIS A 455 -15.49 16.68 14.81
CA HIS A 455 -14.37 15.97 15.43
C HIS A 455 -13.02 16.26 14.75
N LEU A 456 -11.94 16.11 15.52
CA LEU A 456 -10.56 16.33 15.06
C LEU A 456 -9.92 15.06 14.47
N CYS A 457 -9.19 15.25 13.37
CA CYS A 457 -8.44 14.24 12.61
C CYS A 457 -6.98 14.68 12.41
N GLY A 458 -6.33 15.09 13.50
CA GLY A 458 -4.89 15.32 13.56
C GLY A 458 -4.45 16.74 13.21
N GLY A 459 -3.19 16.86 12.83
CA GLY A 459 -2.53 18.11 12.45
C GLY A 459 -1.38 17.83 11.49
N ALA A 460 -0.68 18.86 11.03
CA ALA A 460 0.48 18.66 10.17
C ALA A 460 1.61 17.92 10.92
N LEU A 461 1.95 16.70 10.49
CA LEU A 461 2.94 15.83 11.14
C LEU A 461 2.53 15.45 12.58
N LYS A 462 1.22 15.32 12.81
CA LYS A 462 0.62 15.07 14.13
C LYS A 462 -0.61 14.18 13.98
N LEU A 463 -0.53 12.98 14.57
CA LEU A 463 -1.62 12.01 14.57
C LEU A 463 -2.56 12.24 15.75
N GLN A 464 -3.87 12.27 15.48
CA GLN A 464 -4.86 11.99 16.50
C GLN A 464 -4.82 10.48 16.79
N LEU A 465 -4.21 10.04 17.91
CA LEU A 465 -3.84 8.64 18.14
C LEU A 465 -4.87 7.85 18.96
N TYR A 466 -5.10 6.60 18.57
CA TYR A 466 -6.03 5.66 19.21
C TYR A 466 -5.41 4.28 19.34
N PHE A 467 -5.68 3.60 20.46
CA PHE A 467 -5.30 2.20 20.70
C PHE A 467 -6.52 1.34 20.96
N TRP A 468 -6.49 0.11 20.46
CA TRP A 468 -7.47 -0.90 20.79
C TRP A 468 -7.18 -1.46 22.18
N ASN A 469 -8.18 -1.47 23.06
CA ASN A 469 -8.05 -2.07 24.39
C ASN A 469 -8.36 -3.57 24.32
N GLY A 470 -7.35 -4.41 24.54
CA GLY A 470 -7.46 -5.87 24.49
C GLY A 470 -6.82 -6.47 23.23
N PRO A 471 -6.86 -7.80 23.05
CA PRO A 471 -6.23 -8.42 21.89
C PRO A 471 -7.15 -8.40 20.66
N LEU A 472 -6.71 -7.77 19.57
CA LEU A 472 -7.28 -8.01 18.23
C LEU A 472 -6.74 -9.31 17.63
N ASN A 473 -5.44 -9.54 17.79
CA ASN A 473 -4.76 -10.77 17.40
C ASN A 473 -3.92 -11.26 18.59
N VAL A 474 -3.91 -12.57 18.80
CA VAL A 474 -3.03 -13.25 19.76
C VAL A 474 -2.18 -14.23 18.97
N TRP A 475 -0.91 -13.91 18.78
CA TRP A 475 0.03 -14.87 18.22
C TRP A 475 0.70 -15.63 19.35
N HIS A 476 0.60 -16.96 19.32
CA HIS A 476 1.20 -17.80 20.33
C HIS A 476 2.68 -18.07 20.02
N GLN A 477 3.50 -18.22 21.06
CA GLN A 477 4.86 -18.74 20.95
C GLN A 477 4.98 -19.98 21.84
N PRO A 478 4.79 -21.19 21.29
CA PRO A 478 4.89 -22.41 22.07
C PRO A 478 6.34 -22.64 22.53
N GLU A 479 6.52 -23.21 23.72
CA GLU A 479 7.85 -23.57 24.25
C GLU A 479 8.59 -24.53 23.28
N ASN A 480 7.85 -25.45 22.67
CA ASN A 480 8.35 -26.29 21.60
C ASN A 480 7.86 -25.76 20.24
N THR A 481 8.76 -25.11 19.51
CA THR A 481 8.49 -24.60 18.18
C THR A 481 8.68 -25.63 17.07
N GLY A 482 9.24 -26.82 17.35
CA GLY A 482 9.79 -27.69 16.30
C GLY A 482 11.09 -27.11 15.72
N ARG A 483 11.59 -27.67 14.61
CA ARG A 483 12.83 -27.22 13.98
C ARG A 483 12.92 -27.54 12.50
N TYR A 484 13.70 -26.74 11.78
CA TYR A 484 14.26 -27.11 10.49
C TYR A 484 15.44 -28.08 10.67
N GLU A 485 15.59 -29.03 9.75
CA GLU A 485 16.70 -29.96 9.69
C GLU A 485 17.11 -30.17 8.24
N PHE A 486 18.41 -30.06 7.96
CA PHE A 486 18.95 -30.43 6.66
C PHE A 486 18.78 -31.93 6.46
N LEU A 487 18.11 -32.33 5.38
CA LEU A 487 17.87 -33.73 5.07
C LEU A 487 18.98 -34.30 4.20
N ILE A 488 19.20 -33.70 3.03
CA ILE A 488 20.16 -34.16 2.02
C ILE A 488 20.42 -33.04 1.01
N GLY A 489 21.57 -33.08 0.31
CA GLY A 489 21.77 -32.23 -0.87
C GLY A 489 20.83 -32.64 -2.00
N GLY A 490 20.39 -31.69 -2.83
CA GLY A 490 19.62 -31.99 -4.04
C GLY A 490 20.50 -32.17 -5.27
N VAL A 491 19.89 -32.78 -6.29
CA VAL A 491 20.47 -32.94 -7.63
C VAL A 491 19.99 -31.87 -8.62
N VAL A 492 18.84 -31.26 -8.34
CA VAL A 492 18.21 -30.16 -9.10
C VAL A 492 17.43 -29.25 -8.15
N VAL A 493 16.92 -28.13 -8.66
CA VAL A 493 15.95 -27.27 -7.97
C VAL A 493 14.54 -27.78 -8.28
N PRO A 494 13.86 -28.50 -7.37
CA PRO A 494 12.55 -29.05 -7.69
C PRO A 494 11.50 -27.94 -7.75
N LEU A 495 10.80 -27.88 -8.88
CA LEU A 495 9.67 -26.98 -9.14
C LEU A 495 8.33 -27.64 -8.79
N LEU A 496 8.31 -28.97 -8.71
CA LEU A 496 7.21 -29.74 -8.15
C LEU A 496 7.75 -30.85 -7.25
N ALA A 497 7.08 -31.09 -6.12
CA ALA A 497 7.40 -32.17 -5.21
C ALA A 497 6.12 -32.95 -4.82
N THR A 498 6.16 -34.27 -4.99
CA THR A 498 5.01 -35.15 -4.74
C THR A 498 5.44 -36.41 -4.02
N VAL A 499 4.81 -36.71 -2.88
CA VAL A 499 5.03 -37.98 -2.18
C VAL A 499 4.20 -39.07 -2.85
N GLY A 500 4.86 -40.07 -3.42
CA GLY A 500 4.23 -41.23 -4.05
C GLY A 500 3.73 -42.25 -3.01
N ILE A 501 2.80 -43.09 -3.43
CA ILE A 501 2.25 -44.17 -2.57
C ILE A 501 3.30 -45.25 -2.21
N ASN A 502 4.45 -45.24 -2.88
CA ASN A 502 5.64 -46.03 -2.58
C ASN A 502 6.51 -45.44 -1.44
N ASN A 503 6.07 -44.33 -0.81
CA ASN A 503 6.77 -43.57 0.22
C ASN A 503 8.07 -42.89 -0.23
N LYS A 504 8.23 -42.68 -1.53
CA LYS A 504 9.34 -41.91 -2.12
C LYS A 504 8.81 -40.56 -2.60
N VAL A 505 9.72 -39.61 -2.82
CA VAL A 505 9.35 -38.28 -3.30
C VAL A 505 9.78 -38.14 -4.75
N SER A 506 8.82 -37.87 -5.63
CA SER A 506 9.09 -37.46 -7.01
C SER A 506 9.35 -35.95 -7.04
N PHE A 507 10.44 -35.58 -7.70
CA PHE A 507 10.82 -34.21 -7.99
C PHE A 507 10.80 -33.97 -9.49
N LEU A 508 10.23 -32.84 -9.89
CA LEU A 508 10.23 -32.37 -11.26
C LEU A 508 10.91 -31.00 -11.36
N GLU A 509 11.70 -30.82 -12.42
CA GLU A 509 12.45 -29.61 -12.77
C GLU A 509 12.40 -29.40 -14.29
N LYS A 510 13.00 -28.32 -14.79
CA LYS A 510 13.11 -28.00 -16.22
C LYS A 510 13.72 -29.16 -17.03
N SER A 511 13.18 -29.43 -18.22
CA SER A 511 13.78 -30.40 -19.16
C SER A 511 14.25 -29.69 -20.43
N GLY A 512 15.55 -29.76 -20.71
CA GLY A 512 16.18 -29.10 -21.87
C GLY A 512 16.39 -27.58 -21.73
N THR A 513 15.76 -26.95 -20.74
CA THR A 513 15.92 -25.53 -20.40
C THR A 513 16.55 -25.32 -19.01
N SER A 514 16.91 -26.41 -18.34
CA SER A 514 17.61 -26.37 -17.05
C SER A 514 18.93 -25.61 -17.18
N GLU A 515 19.24 -24.81 -16.17
CA GLU A 515 20.56 -24.20 -15.98
C GLU A 515 21.66 -25.25 -15.76
N PHE A 516 21.28 -26.50 -15.46
CA PHE A 516 22.18 -27.63 -15.27
C PHE A 516 22.25 -28.54 -16.50
N ALA A 517 23.42 -28.54 -17.16
CA ALA A 517 23.65 -29.20 -18.45
C ALA A 517 23.34 -30.72 -18.50
N ASN A 518 23.23 -31.39 -17.35
CA ASN A 518 22.95 -32.82 -17.24
C ASN A 518 21.63 -33.11 -16.50
N SER A 519 20.75 -32.12 -16.31
CA SER A 519 19.43 -32.39 -15.72
C SER A 519 18.60 -33.27 -16.65
N THR A 520 17.93 -34.27 -16.07
CA THR A 520 16.91 -35.07 -16.75
C THR A 520 15.49 -34.56 -16.52
N GLY A 521 15.35 -33.48 -15.74
CA GLY A 521 14.09 -32.85 -15.36
C GLY A 521 13.26 -33.66 -14.37
N ALA A 522 13.66 -34.89 -13.99
CA ALA A 522 12.88 -35.73 -13.08
C ALA A 522 13.77 -36.64 -12.21
N TYR A 523 13.49 -36.67 -10.91
CA TYR A 523 14.25 -37.47 -9.95
C TYR A 523 13.34 -38.03 -8.87
N GLU A 524 13.71 -39.18 -8.31
CA GLU A 524 13.04 -39.78 -7.17
C GLU A 524 13.99 -39.85 -5.98
N LEU A 525 13.52 -39.45 -4.81
CA LEU A 525 14.24 -39.53 -3.54
C LEU A 525 13.66 -40.64 -2.65
N ASP A 526 14.51 -41.60 -2.27
CA ASP A 526 14.21 -42.57 -1.24
C ASP A 526 14.59 -42.03 0.14
N LEU A 527 13.57 -41.72 0.94
CA LEU A 527 13.71 -41.15 2.29
C LEU A 527 14.45 -42.09 3.26
N THR A 528 14.52 -43.39 2.98
CA THR A 528 15.19 -44.38 3.83
C THR A 528 16.69 -44.50 3.58
N LEU A 529 17.18 -43.85 2.51
CA LEU A 529 18.58 -43.90 2.09
C LEU A 529 19.27 -42.53 2.17
N VAL A 530 18.65 -41.53 2.80
CA VAL A 530 19.15 -40.14 2.86
C VAL A 530 20.54 -39.98 3.50
N ASP A 531 20.98 -40.97 4.28
CA ASP A 531 22.34 -41.03 4.85
C ASP A 531 23.41 -41.38 3.80
N ASP A 532 23.02 -41.88 2.62
CA ASP A 532 23.91 -42.16 1.50
C ASP A 532 23.38 -41.49 0.22
N PHE A 533 23.95 -40.31 -0.07
CA PHE A 533 23.59 -39.52 -1.25
C PHE A 533 23.63 -40.31 -2.56
N SER A 534 24.58 -41.26 -2.71
CA SER A 534 24.74 -42.01 -3.96
C SER A 534 23.64 -43.06 -4.18
N LEU A 535 22.93 -43.44 -3.13
CA LEU A 535 21.86 -44.43 -3.16
C LEU A 535 20.46 -43.80 -3.01
N ALA A 536 20.37 -42.62 -2.38
CA ALA A 536 19.10 -41.95 -2.11
C ALA A 536 18.38 -41.47 -3.38
N TRP A 537 19.14 -41.09 -4.40
CA TRP A 537 18.62 -40.49 -5.62
C TRP A 537 18.51 -41.50 -6.76
N ARG A 538 17.35 -41.55 -7.41
CA ARG A 538 17.14 -42.24 -8.67
C ARG A 538 16.79 -41.23 -9.76
N GLU A 539 17.52 -41.32 -10.86
CA GLU A 539 17.26 -40.54 -12.07
C GLU A 539 16.01 -41.08 -12.79
N MET A 540 15.15 -40.15 -13.24
CA MET A 540 14.01 -40.38 -14.11
C MET A 540 14.08 -39.40 -15.29
N HIS A 541 13.23 -39.52 -16.29
CA HIS A 541 13.32 -38.73 -17.53
C HIS A 541 11.97 -38.24 -18.01
N VAL A 542 11.82 -36.92 -18.07
CA VAL A 542 10.77 -36.27 -18.84
C VAL A 542 11.32 -35.83 -20.20
N LYS A 543 10.54 -36.03 -21.26
CA LYS A 543 10.83 -35.67 -22.66
C LYS A 543 10.47 -34.23 -22.99
N THR A 544 9.52 -33.64 -22.27
CA THR A 544 9.08 -32.25 -22.48
C THR A 544 9.17 -31.45 -21.19
N ASP A 545 9.25 -30.12 -21.32
CA ASP A 545 9.58 -29.22 -20.22
C ASP A 545 8.40 -28.96 -19.28
N VAL A 546 8.46 -29.53 -18.09
CA VAL A 546 7.40 -29.45 -17.06
C VAL A 546 7.38 -28.14 -16.29
N PHE A 547 8.33 -27.23 -16.53
CA PHE A 547 8.33 -25.92 -15.88
C PHE A 547 6.95 -25.26 -16.06
N CYS A 548 6.32 -24.85 -14.95
CA CYS A 548 5.00 -24.21 -14.90
C CYS A 548 3.80 -25.13 -15.20
N SER A 549 3.97 -26.44 -15.02
CA SER A 549 2.88 -27.42 -15.11
C SER A 549 2.07 -27.53 -13.80
N GLY A 550 0.93 -28.22 -13.85
CA GLY A 550 0.18 -28.67 -12.68
C GLY A 550 0.25 -30.18 -12.49
N SER A 551 0.12 -30.67 -11.25
CA SER A 551 0.21 -32.10 -10.95
C SER A 551 -0.80 -32.59 -9.92
N LEU A 552 -1.21 -33.86 -10.05
CA LEU A 552 -2.16 -34.53 -9.16
C LEU A 552 -1.75 -35.99 -8.95
N VAL A 553 -2.12 -36.55 -7.80
CA VAL A 553 -2.09 -38.01 -7.59
C VAL A 553 -3.45 -38.58 -7.98
N LEU A 554 -3.45 -39.58 -8.86
CA LEU A 554 -4.66 -40.18 -9.42
C LEU A 554 -5.26 -41.24 -8.49
N PRO A 555 -6.59 -41.44 -8.52
CA PRO A 555 -7.29 -42.45 -7.73
C PRO A 555 -7.11 -43.89 -8.22
N ASP A 556 -6.35 -44.14 -9.28
CA ASP A 556 -6.09 -45.51 -9.76
C ASP A 556 -5.23 -46.33 -8.79
N LYS A 557 -5.17 -47.65 -8.99
CA LYS A 557 -4.48 -48.57 -8.07
C LYS A 557 -2.97 -48.36 -7.95
N ALA A 558 -2.34 -47.76 -8.95
CA ALA A 558 -0.92 -47.46 -8.87
C ALA A 558 -0.66 -46.10 -8.21
N GLY A 559 -1.70 -45.31 -7.92
CA GLY A 559 -1.55 -43.96 -7.39
C GLY A 559 -0.70 -43.10 -8.32
N ARG A 560 -0.92 -43.23 -9.63
CA ARG A 560 -0.10 -42.53 -10.64
C ARG A 560 -0.10 -41.03 -10.38
N ILE A 561 1.04 -40.40 -10.62
CA ILE A 561 1.17 -38.95 -10.65
C ILE A 561 0.95 -38.50 -12.09
N ILE A 562 -0.04 -37.63 -12.31
CA ILE A 562 -0.23 -36.94 -13.59
C ILE A 562 0.42 -35.57 -13.53
N ASN A 563 1.00 -35.13 -14.64
CA ASN A 563 1.51 -33.79 -14.85
C ASN A 563 0.95 -33.22 -16.15
N VAL A 564 0.45 -31.98 -16.12
CA VAL A 564 -0.26 -31.33 -17.23
C VAL A 564 0.25 -29.91 -17.50
N GLY A 565 0.43 -29.56 -18.77
CA GLY A 565 0.96 -28.26 -19.19
C GLY A 565 2.50 -28.18 -19.09
N GLY A 566 3.05 -26.98 -19.23
CA GLY A 566 4.50 -26.75 -19.23
C GLY A 566 4.92 -25.48 -19.96
N TRP A 567 6.24 -25.29 -20.12
CA TRP A 567 6.85 -24.02 -20.55
C TRP A 567 6.54 -23.61 -22.00
N SER A 568 6.86 -24.48 -22.95
CA SER A 568 6.70 -24.20 -24.38
C SER A 568 6.25 -25.43 -25.15
N HIS A 569 5.52 -25.23 -26.25
CA HIS A 569 5.05 -26.32 -27.11
C HIS A 569 6.18 -27.31 -27.48
N PRO A 570 5.94 -28.64 -27.42
CA PRO A 570 4.67 -29.30 -27.12
C PRO A 570 4.33 -29.42 -25.62
N SER A 571 5.18 -28.94 -24.72
CA SER A 571 5.01 -29.07 -23.27
C SER A 571 3.74 -28.38 -22.75
N THR A 572 3.34 -27.25 -23.35
CA THR A 572 2.11 -26.52 -23.02
C THR A 572 0.85 -27.36 -23.18
N THR A 573 0.84 -28.35 -24.07
CA THR A 573 -0.25 -29.34 -24.17
C THR A 573 0.11 -30.71 -23.58
N GLY A 574 1.26 -30.82 -22.92
CA GLY A 574 1.81 -32.07 -22.42
C GLY A 574 0.93 -32.71 -21.35
N ILE A 575 0.81 -34.04 -21.44
CA ILE A 575 0.25 -34.91 -20.40
C ILE A 575 1.28 -36.02 -20.13
N ARG A 576 1.70 -36.15 -18.88
CA ARG A 576 2.76 -37.08 -18.45
C ARG A 576 2.26 -37.89 -17.28
N PHE A 577 2.60 -39.17 -17.23
CA PHE A 577 2.27 -40.06 -16.11
C PHE A 577 3.51 -40.67 -15.52
N TYR A 578 3.58 -40.71 -14.20
CA TYR A 578 4.52 -41.54 -13.48
C TYR A 578 3.77 -42.52 -12.59
N SER A 579 4.15 -43.79 -12.63
CA SER A 579 3.58 -44.84 -11.80
C SER A 579 4.55 -45.20 -10.67
N PRO A 580 4.34 -44.72 -9.43
CA PRO A 580 5.23 -45.04 -8.32
C PRO A 580 5.38 -46.55 -8.10
N ASP A 581 6.62 -47.04 -8.01
CA ASP A 581 6.96 -48.44 -7.76
C ASP A 581 8.19 -48.57 -6.84
N GLY A 582 8.67 -49.79 -6.62
CA GLY A 582 9.74 -50.05 -5.65
C GLY A 582 9.26 -50.03 -4.20
N SER A 583 10.21 -49.98 -3.26
CA SER A 583 9.94 -49.97 -1.82
C SER A 583 11.10 -49.32 -1.07
N ALA A 584 11.00 -49.18 0.26
CA ALA A 584 12.10 -48.65 1.09
C ALA A 584 13.42 -49.41 0.82
N GLY A 585 14.45 -48.66 0.41
CA GLY A 585 15.78 -49.22 0.10
C GLY A 585 15.88 -49.92 -1.26
N VAL A 586 14.79 -49.95 -2.05
CA VAL A 586 14.72 -50.61 -3.35
C VAL A 586 14.23 -49.61 -4.39
N ASN A 587 15.07 -49.30 -5.37
CA ASN A 587 14.74 -48.35 -6.44
C ASN A 587 13.48 -48.78 -7.21
N GLY A 588 12.67 -47.79 -7.58
CA GLY A 588 11.65 -47.96 -8.61
C GLY A 588 12.29 -48.26 -9.97
N THR A 589 11.49 -48.77 -10.88
CA THR A 589 11.86 -49.11 -12.25
C THR A 589 11.05 -48.36 -13.29
N ASN A 590 9.91 -47.81 -12.90
CA ASN A 590 9.08 -47.02 -13.80
C ASN A 590 9.71 -45.65 -14.05
N ASP A 591 9.47 -45.12 -15.25
CA ASP A 591 9.87 -43.78 -15.67
C ASP A 591 8.63 -42.98 -16.11
N TRP A 592 8.78 -41.69 -16.43
CA TRP A 592 7.69 -40.87 -16.92
C TRP A 592 7.26 -41.28 -18.33
N GLU A 593 5.96 -41.50 -18.51
CA GLU A 593 5.34 -41.84 -19.78
C GLU A 593 4.69 -40.61 -20.38
N GLU A 594 5.16 -40.22 -21.57
CA GLU A 594 4.59 -39.10 -22.32
C GLU A 594 4.79 -39.24 -23.83
N ASN A 595 3.83 -38.70 -24.59
CA ASN A 595 3.86 -38.57 -26.04
C ASN A 595 2.78 -37.58 -26.52
N SER A 596 3.18 -36.33 -26.77
CA SER A 596 2.29 -35.24 -27.19
C SER A 596 1.63 -35.44 -28.56
N ASP A 597 2.16 -36.31 -29.41
CA ASP A 597 1.60 -36.58 -30.74
C ASP A 597 0.33 -37.46 -30.68
N ILE A 598 0.15 -38.22 -29.59
CA ILE A 598 -0.98 -39.13 -29.41
C ILE A 598 -1.89 -38.74 -28.24
N LEU A 599 -1.35 -38.04 -27.24
CA LEU A 599 -2.09 -37.57 -26.09
C LEU A 599 -1.64 -36.16 -25.70
N ALA A 600 -2.56 -35.21 -25.76
CA ALA A 600 -2.33 -33.82 -25.44
C ALA A 600 -3.59 -33.18 -24.84
N LEU A 601 -3.40 -32.12 -24.07
CA LEU A 601 -4.44 -31.18 -23.69
C LEU A 601 -5.08 -30.55 -24.94
N GLN A 602 -6.32 -30.09 -24.81
CA GLN A 602 -7.06 -29.45 -25.89
C GLN A 602 -6.67 -27.98 -26.09
N ALA A 603 -6.02 -27.36 -25.10
CA ALA A 603 -5.47 -26.02 -25.18
C ALA A 603 -4.06 -25.98 -24.55
N ASP A 604 -3.23 -25.03 -25.00
CA ASP A 604 -1.93 -24.74 -24.40
C ASP A 604 -2.10 -24.15 -22.98
N ARG A 605 -1.33 -24.66 -22.02
CA ARG A 605 -1.42 -24.25 -20.61
C ARG A 605 -0.04 -24.14 -19.95
N TRP A 606 0.27 -22.91 -19.56
CA TRP A 606 1.35 -22.49 -18.69
C TRP A 606 0.72 -21.97 -17.37
N TYR A 607 1.09 -22.52 -16.22
CA TYR A 607 0.46 -22.30 -14.89
C TYR A 607 -1.03 -22.71 -14.74
N PRO A 608 -1.44 -23.93 -15.14
CA PRO A 608 -2.82 -24.39 -14.94
C PRO A 608 -3.08 -24.84 -13.50
N GLY A 609 -4.30 -24.58 -13.01
CA GLY A 609 -4.84 -25.27 -11.83
C GLY A 609 -5.45 -26.61 -12.22
N ALA A 610 -5.34 -27.63 -11.36
CA ALA A 610 -5.92 -28.96 -11.61
C ALA A 610 -6.67 -29.51 -10.39
N LEU A 611 -7.75 -30.27 -10.62
CA LEU A 611 -8.59 -30.86 -9.57
C LEU A 611 -9.11 -32.26 -9.97
N VAL A 612 -9.06 -33.21 -9.05
CA VAL A 612 -9.83 -34.47 -9.16
C VAL A 612 -11.28 -34.20 -8.73
N MET A 613 -12.22 -34.38 -9.65
CA MET A 613 -13.64 -34.17 -9.43
C MET A 613 -14.29 -35.36 -8.68
N SER A 614 -15.48 -35.15 -8.12
CA SER A 614 -16.21 -36.20 -7.39
C SER A 614 -16.58 -37.43 -8.23
N ASN A 615 -16.65 -37.30 -9.56
CA ASN A 615 -16.85 -38.41 -10.49
C ASN A 615 -15.53 -39.11 -10.91
N GLY A 616 -14.38 -38.67 -10.37
CA GLY A 616 -13.04 -39.17 -10.67
C GLY A 616 -12.36 -38.55 -11.88
N THR A 617 -13.04 -37.72 -12.70
CA THR A 617 -12.39 -37.04 -13.82
C THR A 617 -11.51 -35.90 -13.33
N ILE A 618 -10.59 -35.43 -14.16
CA ILE A 618 -9.67 -34.35 -13.85
C ILE A 618 -10.15 -33.09 -14.56
N LEU A 619 -10.30 -32.01 -13.81
CA LEU A 619 -10.56 -30.68 -14.32
C LEU A 619 -9.24 -29.91 -14.40
N VAL A 620 -8.93 -29.32 -15.55
CA VAL A 620 -7.77 -28.45 -15.76
C VAL A 620 -8.27 -27.05 -16.14
N VAL A 621 -7.79 -26.01 -15.45
CA VAL A 621 -8.34 -24.65 -15.54
C VAL A 621 -7.25 -23.60 -15.74
N GLY A 622 -7.51 -22.68 -16.67
CA GLY A 622 -6.70 -21.49 -16.86
C GLY A 622 -5.31 -21.79 -17.43
N GLY A 623 -4.39 -20.86 -17.15
CA GLY A 623 -3.05 -20.81 -17.69
C GLY A 623 -2.92 -19.86 -18.88
N GLU A 624 -1.72 -19.77 -19.44
CA GLU A 624 -1.41 -19.03 -20.67
C GLU A 624 -0.93 -19.98 -21.78
N GLY A 625 -0.84 -19.48 -23.01
CA GLY A 625 -0.34 -20.20 -24.18
C GLY A 625 1.17 -20.48 -24.19
N GLY A 626 1.86 -20.30 -23.05
CA GLY A 626 3.32 -20.37 -22.88
C GLY A 626 3.80 -19.22 -22.01
N SER A 627 5.12 -19.10 -21.84
CA SER A 627 5.70 -17.99 -21.06
C SER A 627 5.32 -16.61 -21.59
N ASN A 628 4.68 -15.82 -20.72
CA ASN A 628 4.17 -14.48 -21.05
C ASN A 628 3.30 -14.49 -22.31
N GLY A 629 2.53 -15.57 -22.48
CA GLY A 629 1.72 -15.85 -23.64
C GLY A 629 0.37 -15.13 -23.59
N ALA A 630 -0.47 -15.36 -24.60
CA ALA A 630 -1.87 -14.97 -24.48
C ALA A 630 -2.56 -15.83 -23.41
N PRO A 631 -3.55 -15.30 -22.67
CA PRO A 631 -4.31 -16.10 -21.73
C PRO A 631 -4.96 -17.29 -22.41
N THR A 632 -5.08 -18.39 -21.67
CA THR A 632 -5.94 -19.54 -21.96
C THR A 632 -7.13 -19.51 -20.99
N PRO A 633 -8.10 -18.59 -21.18
CA PRO A 633 -9.20 -18.34 -20.24
C PRO A 633 -10.30 -19.39 -20.42
N ASN A 634 -9.94 -20.66 -20.29
CA ASN A 634 -10.86 -21.77 -20.44
C ASN A 634 -10.49 -22.91 -19.49
N LEU A 635 -11.39 -23.88 -19.40
CA LEU A 635 -11.17 -25.14 -18.70
C LEU A 635 -11.36 -26.33 -19.64
N GLU A 636 -10.90 -27.50 -19.21
CA GLU A 636 -11.16 -28.78 -19.89
C GLU A 636 -11.18 -29.97 -18.94
N ILE A 637 -11.71 -31.11 -19.41
CA ILE A 637 -11.85 -32.35 -18.65
C ILE A 637 -10.96 -33.45 -19.24
N LEU A 638 -10.25 -34.17 -18.37
CA LEU A 638 -9.51 -35.39 -18.68
C LEU A 638 -10.11 -36.60 -17.93
N PRO A 639 -10.20 -37.78 -18.57
CA PRO A 639 -10.01 -38.02 -19.99
C PRO A 639 -11.06 -37.27 -20.81
N LYS A 640 -10.71 -36.85 -22.03
CA LYS A 640 -11.68 -36.22 -22.92
C LYS A 640 -12.82 -37.21 -23.23
N PRO A 641 -14.08 -36.89 -22.88
CA PRO A 641 -15.22 -37.77 -23.12
C PRO A 641 -15.49 -37.94 -24.63
N PRO A 642 -16.14 -39.05 -25.03
CA PRO A 642 -16.65 -39.19 -26.40
C PRO A 642 -17.66 -38.07 -26.71
N GLY A 643 -17.55 -37.42 -27.87
CA GLY A 643 -18.54 -36.44 -28.33
C GLY A 643 -18.02 -35.05 -28.68
N GLY A 644 -16.75 -34.73 -28.40
CA GLY A 644 -16.12 -33.50 -28.88
C GLY A 644 -15.24 -32.80 -27.85
N SER A 645 -15.04 -31.49 -28.07
CA SER A 645 -14.26 -30.64 -27.18
C SER A 645 -14.96 -30.44 -25.84
N THR A 646 -14.20 -30.40 -24.75
CA THR A 646 -14.68 -29.98 -23.42
C THR A 646 -14.26 -28.56 -23.06
N LEU A 647 -13.66 -27.83 -24.00
CA LEU A 647 -13.21 -26.47 -23.75
C LEU A 647 -14.41 -25.57 -23.45
N LYS A 648 -14.36 -24.90 -22.30
CA LYS A 648 -15.34 -23.90 -21.91
C LYS A 648 -14.64 -22.59 -21.59
N PHE A 649 -15.01 -21.54 -22.31
CA PHE A 649 -14.51 -20.19 -22.08
C PHE A 649 -15.00 -19.62 -20.75
N LEU A 650 -14.12 -18.90 -20.06
CA LEU A 650 -14.32 -18.31 -18.74
C LEU A 650 -13.99 -16.82 -18.84
N ASP A 651 -15.02 -15.98 -18.98
CA ASP A 651 -14.89 -14.53 -19.15
C ASP A 651 -14.14 -13.86 -17.98
N TYR A 652 -14.32 -14.38 -16.78
CA TYR A 652 -13.69 -13.88 -15.57
C TYR A 652 -12.18 -14.11 -15.54
N LEU A 653 -11.68 -15.23 -16.08
CA LEU A 653 -10.23 -15.44 -16.25
C LEU A 653 -9.68 -14.56 -17.38
N ASN A 654 -10.46 -14.34 -18.45
CA ASN A 654 -10.01 -13.43 -19.50
C ASN A 654 -9.87 -11.97 -19.00
N ARG A 655 -10.74 -11.53 -18.08
CA ARG A 655 -10.73 -10.16 -17.53
C ARG A 655 -9.64 -9.93 -16.48
N THR A 656 -9.26 -10.97 -15.73
CA THR A 656 -8.32 -10.85 -14.61
C THR A 656 -6.89 -11.26 -14.96
N ASP A 657 -6.62 -11.61 -16.21
CA ASP A 657 -5.28 -11.89 -16.75
C ASP A 657 -4.33 -10.68 -16.57
N PRO A 658 -3.04 -10.88 -16.27
CA PRO A 658 -2.34 -12.14 -15.99
C PRO A 658 -2.38 -12.55 -14.50
N ASN A 659 -3.30 -11.97 -13.72
CA ASN A 659 -3.27 -12.02 -12.26
C ASN A 659 -4.02 -13.21 -11.63
N ASN A 660 -4.30 -14.25 -12.41
CA ASN A 660 -5.24 -15.33 -12.07
C ASN A 660 -4.71 -16.75 -12.32
N LEU A 661 -3.41 -16.89 -12.57
CA LEU A 661 -2.79 -18.18 -12.89
C LEU A 661 -2.68 -19.05 -11.63
N TYR A 662 -2.63 -20.37 -11.81
CA TYR A 662 -2.87 -21.35 -10.74
C TYR A 662 -4.10 -21.02 -9.88
N PRO A 663 -5.32 -20.99 -10.47
CA PRO A 663 -6.54 -20.77 -9.70
C PRO A 663 -6.70 -21.85 -8.62
N PHE A 664 -7.15 -21.46 -7.44
CA PHE A 664 -7.40 -22.37 -6.32
C PHE A 664 -8.68 -23.16 -6.58
N LEU A 665 -8.57 -24.48 -6.71
CA LEU A 665 -9.69 -25.37 -7.02
C LEU A 665 -10.00 -26.33 -5.87
N SER A 666 -11.28 -26.53 -5.57
CA SER A 666 -11.70 -27.49 -4.54
C SER A 666 -13.11 -28.01 -4.76
N MET A 667 -13.34 -29.29 -4.49
CA MET A 667 -14.69 -29.86 -4.43
C MET A 667 -15.40 -29.47 -3.15
N MET A 668 -16.63 -28.97 -3.24
CA MET A 668 -17.46 -28.60 -2.10
C MET A 668 -18.40 -29.76 -1.68
N PRO A 669 -18.90 -29.78 -0.42
CA PRO A 669 -19.84 -30.79 0.06
C PRO A 669 -21.12 -30.94 -0.76
N SER A 670 -21.59 -29.91 -1.45
CA SER A 670 -22.73 -30.02 -2.38
C SER A 670 -22.41 -30.79 -3.68
N GLY A 671 -21.14 -31.10 -3.93
CA GLY A 671 -20.62 -31.61 -5.19
C GLY A 671 -20.24 -30.51 -6.19
N ARG A 672 -20.44 -29.23 -5.87
CA ARG A 672 -20.00 -28.09 -6.70
C ARG A 672 -18.50 -27.83 -6.58
N ILE A 673 -17.97 -26.97 -7.45
CA ILE A 673 -16.55 -26.63 -7.49
C ILE A 673 -16.35 -25.20 -7.01
N PHE A 674 -15.51 -25.00 -6.01
CA PHE A 674 -14.98 -23.68 -5.68
C PHE A 674 -13.81 -23.35 -6.60
N ILE A 675 -13.80 -22.13 -7.12
CA ILE A 675 -12.66 -21.54 -7.83
C ILE A 675 -12.36 -20.15 -7.26
N GLY A 676 -11.13 -19.98 -6.76
CA GLY A 676 -10.57 -18.69 -6.33
C GLY A 676 -9.45 -18.24 -7.26
N TYR A 677 -9.47 -16.99 -7.71
CA TYR A 677 -8.53 -16.44 -8.69
C TYR A 677 -8.38 -14.93 -8.50
N TYR A 678 -7.18 -14.39 -8.70
CA TYR A 678 -6.84 -12.99 -8.37
C TYR A 678 -7.32 -12.62 -6.96
N ASN A 679 -8.34 -11.78 -6.83
CA ASN A 679 -9.04 -11.45 -5.58
C ASN A 679 -10.54 -11.81 -5.64
N GLU A 680 -10.96 -12.62 -6.60
CA GLU A 680 -12.35 -13.04 -6.83
C GLU A 680 -12.54 -14.53 -6.56
N ALA A 681 -13.77 -14.93 -6.25
CA ALA A 681 -14.10 -16.34 -6.10
C ALA A 681 -15.54 -16.63 -6.56
N ARG A 682 -15.79 -17.87 -6.98
CA ARG A 682 -17.12 -18.32 -7.42
C ARG A 682 -17.30 -19.83 -7.23
N ILE A 683 -18.55 -20.26 -7.30
CA ILE A 683 -18.97 -21.65 -7.26
C ILE A 683 -19.47 -22.07 -8.64
N LEU A 684 -18.95 -23.17 -9.18
CA LEU A 684 -19.32 -23.72 -10.48
C LEU A 684 -20.20 -24.96 -10.33
N ASP A 685 -21.12 -25.15 -11.28
CA ASP A 685 -21.89 -26.38 -11.44
C ASP A 685 -20.94 -27.51 -11.89
N PRO A 686 -20.95 -28.69 -11.26
CA PRO A 686 -19.99 -29.74 -11.59
C PRO A 686 -20.27 -30.46 -12.91
N VAL A 687 -21.43 -30.23 -13.53
CA VAL A 687 -21.83 -30.85 -14.80
C VAL A 687 -21.69 -29.85 -15.95
N THR A 688 -22.34 -28.69 -15.83
CA THR A 688 -22.29 -27.68 -16.90
C THR A 688 -21.03 -26.83 -16.83
N LEU A 689 -20.37 -26.74 -15.66
CA LEU A 689 -19.21 -25.89 -15.40
C LEU A 689 -19.53 -24.38 -15.51
N ASP A 690 -20.82 -24.02 -15.48
CA ASP A 690 -21.27 -22.63 -15.39
C ASP A 690 -21.11 -22.08 -13.98
N THR A 691 -20.99 -20.75 -13.88
CA THR A 691 -21.05 -20.06 -12.58
C THR A 691 -22.45 -20.19 -12.00
N VAL A 692 -22.53 -20.72 -10.78
CA VAL A 692 -23.78 -20.82 -10.00
C VAL A 692 -23.89 -19.67 -9.00
N GLN A 693 -22.76 -19.23 -8.45
CA GLN A 693 -22.71 -18.15 -7.47
C GLN A 693 -21.37 -17.43 -7.56
N GLU A 694 -21.41 -16.10 -7.63
CA GLU A 694 -20.25 -15.25 -7.38
C GLU A 694 -20.16 -14.96 -5.88
N LEU A 695 -18.96 -15.07 -5.31
CA LEU A 695 -18.70 -14.77 -3.91
C LEU A 695 -18.17 -13.34 -3.80
N PRO A 696 -18.24 -12.71 -2.61
CA PRO A 696 -17.60 -11.41 -2.40
C PRO A 696 -16.11 -11.48 -2.73
N ASN A 697 -15.52 -10.34 -3.13
CA ASN A 697 -14.08 -10.26 -3.35
C ASN A 697 -13.33 -10.58 -2.05
N MET A 698 -12.22 -11.31 -2.19
CA MET A 698 -11.27 -11.60 -1.12
C MET A 698 -10.62 -10.29 -0.65
N PRO A 699 -10.72 -9.94 0.63
CA PRO A 699 -10.02 -8.77 1.17
C PRO A 699 -8.51 -8.92 0.97
N GLY A 700 -7.85 -7.86 0.50
CA GLY A 700 -6.41 -7.79 0.29
C GLY A 700 -5.64 -7.28 1.51
N SER A 701 -5.37 -5.97 1.51
CA SER A 701 -4.69 -5.24 2.58
C SER A 701 -5.53 -4.06 3.07
N VAL A 702 -5.15 -3.48 4.20
CA VAL A 702 -5.86 -2.35 4.80
C VAL A 702 -5.87 -1.10 3.90
N THR A 703 -4.84 -0.93 3.06
CA THR A 703 -4.70 0.17 2.08
C THR A 703 -5.18 -0.18 0.67
N SER A 704 -5.34 -1.47 0.37
CA SER A 704 -5.80 -1.96 -0.93
C SER A 704 -6.63 -3.21 -0.74
N PHE A 705 -7.94 -3.02 -0.63
CA PHE A 705 -8.90 -4.11 -0.46
C PHE A 705 -8.86 -5.10 -1.64
N LEU A 706 -8.46 -4.66 -2.83
CA LEU A 706 -8.48 -5.46 -4.06
C LEU A 706 -7.14 -6.17 -4.39
N ALA A 707 -6.19 -6.22 -3.45
CA ALA A 707 -4.93 -6.94 -3.66
C ALA A 707 -5.13 -8.44 -3.97
N GLY A 708 -4.22 -9.03 -4.76
CA GLY A 708 -4.38 -10.38 -5.30
C GLY A 708 -3.86 -11.50 -4.40
N ARG A 709 -4.34 -12.73 -4.67
CA ARG A 709 -4.06 -13.95 -3.91
C ARG A 709 -3.55 -15.12 -4.75
N THR A 710 -3.70 -15.10 -6.08
CA THR A 710 -3.11 -16.13 -6.96
C THR A 710 -1.92 -15.57 -7.72
N TYR A 711 -1.20 -16.41 -8.46
CA TYR A 711 -0.04 -15.97 -9.24
C TYR A 711 -0.41 -14.77 -10.15
N PRO A 712 0.45 -13.72 -10.22
CA PRO A 712 1.78 -13.63 -9.61
C PRO A 712 1.76 -13.11 -8.16
N MET A 713 0.63 -12.66 -7.63
CA MET A 713 0.57 -12.21 -6.22
C MET A 713 0.75 -13.36 -5.22
N GLU A 714 0.48 -14.60 -5.66
CA GLU A 714 0.79 -15.90 -5.03
C GLU A 714 0.64 -15.97 -3.51
N GLY A 715 -0.57 -16.30 -3.06
CA GLY A 715 -0.86 -16.88 -1.75
C GLY A 715 -0.98 -18.41 -1.83
N SER A 716 -1.33 -19.03 -0.71
CA SER A 716 -1.60 -20.48 -0.60
C SER A 716 -3.05 -20.69 -0.16
N ALA A 717 -3.70 -21.73 -0.69
CA ALA A 717 -5.05 -22.11 -0.28
C ALA A 717 -5.11 -23.56 0.24
N VAL A 718 -5.88 -23.77 1.31
CA VAL A 718 -6.19 -25.09 1.88
C VAL A 718 -7.66 -25.18 2.31
N LEU A 719 -8.14 -26.40 2.51
CA LEU A 719 -9.44 -26.66 3.14
C LEU A 719 -9.22 -26.99 4.62
N LEU A 720 -9.98 -26.34 5.51
CA LEU A 720 -9.95 -26.70 6.93
C LEU A 720 -10.41 -28.16 7.14
N PRO A 721 -9.96 -28.84 8.20
CA PRO A 721 -10.27 -30.24 8.41
C PRO A 721 -11.76 -30.52 8.53
N GLN A 722 -12.20 -31.64 7.97
CA GLN A 722 -13.57 -32.10 8.07
C GLN A 722 -13.69 -33.24 9.09
N TYR A 723 -14.74 -33.22 9.90
CA TYR A 723 -14.97 -34.21 10.96
C TYR A 723 -16.26 -34.98 10.69
N ALA A 724 -16.26 -36.30 10.90
CA ALA A 724 -17.50 -37.07 10.90
C ALA A 724 -18.50 -36.49 11.93
N PRO A 725 -19.80 -36.38 11.62
CA PRO A 725 -20.53 -36.95 10.48
C PRO A 725 -20.54 -36.09 9.20
N TYR A 726 -19.65 -35.10 9.07
CA TYR A 726 -19.45 -34.25 7.89
C TYR A 726 -20.65 -33.36 7.54
N THR A 727 -21.36 -32.90 8.56
CA THR A 727 -22.52 -32.00 8.41
C THR A 727 -22.15 -30.53 8.40
N ASP A 728 -20.95 -30.18 8.87
CA ASP A 728 -20.52 -28.79 8.97
C ASP A 728 -20.11 -28.25 7.59
N PRO A 729 -20.37 -26.96 7.30
CA PRO A 729 -19.89 -26.33 6.08
C PRO A 729 -18.37 -26.37 5.99
N ILE A 730 -17.85 -26.67 4.78
CA ILE A 730 -16.41 -26.62 4.55
C ILE A 730 -15.91 -25.18 4.55
N THR A 731 -14.75 -24.95 5.14
CA THR A 731 -14.09 -23.64 5.16
C THR A 731 -12.86 -23.67 4.26
N VAL A 732 -12.79 -22.73 3.31
CA VAL A 732 -11.60 -22.45 2.50
C VAL A 732 -10.76 -21.43 3.26
N LEU A 733 -9.46 -21.69 3.43
CA LEU A 733 -8.49 -20.78 4.04
C LEU A 733 -7.46 -20.39 2.98
N ILE A 734 -7.20 -19.09 2.83
CA ILE A 734 -6.20 -18.54 1.90
C ILE A 734 -5.30 -17.60 2.67
N CYS A 735 -3.99 -17.83 2.64
CA CYS A 735 -3.00 -17.04 3.35
C CYS A 735 -1.99 -16.41 2.39
N GLY A 736 -1.57 -15.18 2.71
CA GLY A 736 -0.58 -14.46 1.91
C GLY A 736 -1.13 -13.98 0.57
N GLY A 737 -0.25 -13.46 -0.26
CA GLY A 737 -0.58 -12.71 -1.48
C GLY A 737 0.23 -11.43 -1.56
N SER A 738 -0.11 -10.53 -2.48
CA SER A 738 0.61 -9.27 -2.64
C SER A 738 -0.28 -8.16 -3.21
N ASN A 739 0.02 -6.92 -2.81
CA ASN A 739 -0.49 -5.70 -3.44
C ASN A 739 0.60 -5.13 -4.37
N PHE A 740 0.83 -5.78 -5.51
CA PHE A 740 1.78 -5.36 -6.54
C PHE A 740 3.14 -4.90 -6.00
N GLY A 741 3.70 -5.68 -5.07
CA GLY A 741 5.02 -5.42 -4.50
C GLY A 741 5.05 -5.48 -2.98
N ILE A 742 3.97 -5.20 -2.26
CA ILE A 742 3.94 -5.38 -0.80
C ILE A 742 3.17 -6.65 -0.46
N ALA A 743 3.81 -7.61 0.19
CA ALA A 743 3.15 -8.85 0.55
C ALA A 743 2.07 -8.63 1.61
N LEU A 744 1.02 -9.45 1.55
CA LEU A 744 -0.08 -9.40 2.51
C LEU A 744 0.33 -10.03 3.85
N ASP A 745 -0.15 -9.47 4.95
CA ASP A 745 0.08 -9.93 6.32
C ASP A 745 -1.16 -10.58 6.92
N ASN A 746 -2.00 -11.23 6.12
CA ASN A 746 -3.23 -11.83 6.63
C ASN A 746 -3.65 -13.09 5.86
N CYS A 747 -4.48 -13.87 6.55
CA CYS A 747 -5.25 -14.96 5.98
C CYS A 747 -6.73 -14.55 5.90
N VAL A 748 -7.41 -15.05 4.88
CA VAL A 748 -8.86 -14.94 4.73
C VAL A 748 -9.49 -16.31 4.66
N SER A 749 -10.66 -16.48 5.29
CA SER A 749 -11.41 -17.72 5.24
C SER A 749 -12.88 -17.49 4.96
N ILE A 750 -13.51 -18.45 4.28
CA ILE A 750 -14.93 -18.39 3.93
C ILE A 750 -15.54 -19.79 3.96
N GLN A 751 -16.82 -19.87 4.30
CA GLN A 751 -17.65 -21.06 4.08
C GLN A 751 -18.51 -20.83 2.82
N PRO A 752 -18.08 -21.27 1.63
CA PRO A 752 -18.63 -20.75 0.37
C PRO A 752 -20.11 -21.08 0.14
N GLU A 753 -20.59 -22.17 0.73
CA GLU A 753 -21.95 -22.69 0.52
C GLU A 753 -22.95 -22.22 1.59
N VAL A 754 -22.51 -21.38 2.52
CA VAL A 754 -23.40 -20.70 3.47
C VAL A 754 -24.06 -19.52 2.78
N SER A 755 -25.36 -19.32 3.03
CA SER A 755 -26.11 -18.17 2.52
C SER A 755 -25.47 -16.85 2.98
N ASN A 756 -25.27 -15.89 2.06
CA ASN A 756 -24.61 -14.61 2.36
C ASN A 756 -23.22 -14.78 3.00
N ALA A 757 -22.45 -15.77 2.55
CA ALA A 757 -21.10 -16.00 3.01
C ALA A 757 -20.24 -14.73 2.90
N THR A 758 -19.47 -14.45 3.95
CA THR A 758 -18.52 -13.34 4.02
C THR A 758 -17.13 -13.86 4.36
N TRP A 759 -16.10 -13.12 3.97
CA TRP A 759 -14.73 -13.44 4.31
C TRP A 759 -14.43 -13.04 5.75
N GLN A 760 -13.93 -13.99 6.52
CA GLN A 760 -13.29 -13.76 7.81
C GLN A 760 -11.81 -13.48 7.59
N LEU A 761 -11.31 -12.38 8.13
CA LEU A 761 -9.89 -12.00 8.06
C LEU A 761 -9.20 -12.29 9.40
N GLU A 762 -7.97 -12.78 9.35
CA GLU A 762 -7.07 -12.98 10.50
C GLU A 762 -5.66 -12.49 10.14
N ARG A 763 -5.07 -11.62 10.97
CA ARG A 763 -3.74 -11.08 10.70
C ARG A 763 -2.64 -12.08 11.07
N MET A 764 -1.68 -12.24 10.18
CA MET A 764 -0.44 -12.98 10.39
C MET A 764 0.61 -12.09 11.09
N PRO A 765 1.54 -12.66 11.86
CA PRO A 765 2.61 -11.91 12.53
C PRO A 765 3.67 -11.34 11.57
N SER A 766 3.61 -11.67 10.28
CA SER A 766 4.56 -11.23 9.26
C SER A 766 3.92 -11.28 7.88
N LYS A 767 4.33 -10.38 6.97
CA LYS A 767 3.93 -10.40 5.55
C LYS A 767 4.44 -11.65 4.83
N ARG A 768 3.68 -12.17 3.88
CA ARG A 768 4.09 -13.35 3.10
C ARG A 768 3.46 -13.41 1.69
N VAL A 769 4.32 -13.36 0.68
CA VAL A 769 4.02 -13.74 -0.72
C VAL A 769 4.77 -15.03 -1.05
N MET A 770 4.23 -15.88 -1.93
CA MET A 770 4.69 -17.24 -2.21
C MET A 770 4.79 -18.13 -0.96
N PRO A 771 3.81 -18.12 -0.03
CA PRO A 771 3.79 -19.12 1.02
C PRO A 771 3.55 -20.51 0.45
N CYS A 772 4.03 -21.53 1.16
CA CYS A 772 3.51 -22.88 1.04
C CYS A 772 2.76 -23.26 2.32
N MET A 773 1.62 -23.94 2.17
CA MET A 773 0.83 -24.46 3.29
C MET A 773 0.72 -25.99 3.23
N SER A 774 1.25 -26.67 4.24
CA SER A 774 1.19 -28.13 4.38
C SER A 774 0.18 -28.54 5.45
N PRO A 775 -0.83 -29.39 5.15
CA PRO A 775 -1.69 -29.98 6.17
C PRO A 775 -0.90 -30.96 7.05
N LEU A 776 -1.12 -30.93 8.35
CA LEU A 776 -0.51 -31.85 9.31
C LEU A 776 -1.53 -32.90 9.82
N PRO A 777 -1.06 -34.08 10.28
CA PRO A 777 -1.94 -35.15 10.74
C PRO A 777 -2.86 -34.76 11.91
N ASP A 778 -2.46 -33.80 12.72
CA ASP A 778 -3.23 -33.34 13.88
C ASP A 778 -4.34 -32.34 13.54
N GLY A 779 -4.47 -31.95 12.27
CA GLY A 779 -5.47 -31.00 11.77
C GLY A 779 -4.98 -29.55 11.72
N THR A 780 -3.74 -29.29 12.12
CA THR A 780 -3.10 -27.98 11.97
C THR A 780 -2.46 -27.83 10.57
N PHE A 781 -2.05 -26.62 10.21
CA PHE A 781 -1.35 -26.35 8.96
C PHE A 781 -0.02 -25.64 9.23
N LEU A 782 1.04 -26.14 8.61
CA LEU A 782 2.34 -25.48 8.62
C LEU A 782 2.41 -24.48 7.45
N ILE A 783 2.72 -23.22 7.75
CA ILE A 783 2.94 -22.15 6.76
C ILE A 783 4.43 -21.82 6.74
N VAL A 784 5.08 -21.99 5.60
CA VAL A 784 6.53 -21.80 5.40
C VAL A 784 6.79 -21.06 4.08
N ASN A 785 8.07 -20.75 3.84
CA ASN A 785 8.58 -20.15 2.62
C ASN A 785 8.01 -18.75 2.31
N GLY A 786 8.47 -18.14 1.23
CA GLY A 786 7.98 -16.87 0.74
C GLY A 786 8.81 -15.65 1.16
N ALA A 787 8.28 -14.48 0.82
CA ALA A 787 8.94 -13.18 0.98
C ALA A 787 8.01 -12.15 1.62
N GLN A 788 8.57 -11.09 2.19
CA GLN A 788 7.82 -9.95 2.74
C GLN A 788 7.59 -8.84 1.69
N GLN A 789 8.36 -8.87 0.60
CA GLN A 789 8.29 -7.91 -0.49
C GLN A 789 8.28 -8.64 -1.85
N GLY A 790 7.44 -8.16 -2.75
CA GLY A 790 7.42 -8.53 -4.16
C GLY A 790 6.18 -9.31 -4.59
N VAL A 791 6.37 -10.03 -5.69
CA VAL A 791 5.42 -10.97 -6.30
C VAL A 791 6.19 -12.21 -6.76
N ALA A 792 5.49 -13.28 -7.10
CA ALA A 792 6.05 -14.46 -7.72
C ALA A 792 6.60 -14.19 -9.12
N GLY A 793 7.70 -14.87 -9.44
CA GLY A 793 8.45 -14.70 -10.68
C GLY A 793 9.93 -14.41 -10.43
N PHE A 794 10.73 -14.57 -11.49
CA PHE A 794 12.18 -14.39 -11.44
C PHE A 794 12.57 -12.94 -11.15
N GLY A 795 13.36 -12.74 -10.09
CA GLY A 795 13.88 -11.43 -9.68
C GLY A 795 12.80 -10.48 -9.13
N LEU A 796 11.58 -10.96 -8.84
CA LEU A 796 10.45 -10.11 -8.48
C LEU A 796 10.16 -10.04 -6.97
N ALA A 797 10.94 -10.75 -6.16
CA ALA A 797 10.79 -10.80 -4.72
C ALA A 797 12.08 -10.52 -3.97
N ASP A 798 11.91 -9.95 -2.77
CA ASP A 798 12.98 -9.58 -1.86
C ASP A 798 12.51 -9.71 -0.39
N ASP A 799 13.43 -9.57 0.55
CA ASP A 799 13.17 -9.71 1.99
C ASP A 799 12.53 -11.08 2.35
N PRO A 800 13.30 -12.19 2.30
CA PRO A 800 12.79 -13.53 2.54
C PRO A 800 12.13 -13.68 3.92
N ASN A 801 10.99 -14.36 3.97
CA ASN A 801 10.36 -14.71 5.24
C ASN A 801 10.88 -16.05 5.75
N LEU A 802 11.73 -15.98 6.78
CA LEU A 802 12.46 -17.13 7.32
C LEU A 802 11.73 -17.86 8.45
N THR A 803 10.59 -17.35 8.91
CA THR A 803 9.89 -17.86 10.10
C THR A 803 8.80 -18.84 9.69
N ALA A 804 8.71 -20.01 10.32
CA ALA A 804 7.57 -20.90 10.16
C ALA A 804 6.39 -20.48 11.04
N LEU A 805 5.16 -20.67 10.56
CA LEU A 805 3.94 -20.47 11.35
C LEU A 805 3.13 -21.76 11.43
N LEU A 806 2.43 -21.95 12.54
CA LEU A 806 1.42 -23.00 12.70
C LEU A 806 0.04 -22.36 12.74
N TYR A 807 -0.86 -22.78 11.86
CA TYR A 807 -2.28 -22.43 11.93
C TYR A 807 -3.06 -23.59 12.58
N ASP A 808 -3.65 -23.32 13.75
CA ASP A 808 -4.52 -24.24 14.48
C ASP A 808 -5.99 -23.80 14.37
N PRO A 809 -6.80 -24.45 13.50
CA PRO A 809 -8.19 -24.07 13.29
C PRO A 809 -9.08 -24.28 14.52
N THR A 810 -8.62 -25.02 15.53
CA THR A 810 -9.40 -25.31 16.75
C THR A 810 -9.38 -24.16 17.74
N GLN A 811 -8.45 -23.22 17.61
CA GLN A 811 -8.41 -22.02 18.45
C GLN A 811 -9.48 -20.99 18.03
N PRO A 812 -9.86 -20.06 18.93
CA PRO A 812 -10.70 -18.92 18.58
C PRO A 812 -10.11 -18.10 17.43
N ILE A 813 -10.97 -17.53 16.59
CA ILE A 813 -10.58 -16.59 15.52
C ILE A 813 -9.70 -15.48 16.11
N GLY A 814 -8.62 -15.13 15.42
CA GLY A 814 -7.61 -14.18 15.87
C GLY A 814 -6.56 -14.77 16.81
N GLN A 815 -6.68 -16.06 17.19
CA GLN A 815 -5.72 -16.77 18.07
C GLN A 815 -5.18 -18.05 17.42
N ARG A 816 -5.43 -18.24 16.12
CA ARG A 816 -5.12 -19.49 15.42
C ARG A 816 -3.68 -19.61 14.97
N ILE A 817 -2.85 -18.58 15.12
CA ILE A 817 -1.49 -18.57 14.57
C ILE A 817 -0.47 -18.64 15.69
N SER A 818 0.42 -19.62 15.61
CA SER A 818 1.63 -19.71 16.43
C SER A 818 2.87 -19.39 15.61
N ILE A 819 3.79 -18.62 16.18
CA ILE A 819 5.11 -18.36 15.63
C ILE A 819 6.03 -19.52 16.02
N LEU A 820 6.62 -20.19 15.03
CA LEU A 820 7.50 -21.32 15.23
C LEU A 820 8.97 -20.95 14.97
N ASN A 821 9.80 -21.94 14.64
CA ASN A 821 11.23 -21.79 14.47
C ASN A 821 11.57 -21.17 13.11
N THR A 822 12.80 -20.66 12.96
CA THR A 822 13.28 -20.00 11.74
C THR A 822 14.27 -20.87 10.96
N THR A 823 14.33 -20.71 9.64
CA THR A 823 15.41 -21.24 8.79
C THR A 823 16.44 -20.14 8.47
N ILE A 824 17.59 -20.52 7.93
CA ILE A 824 18.57 -19.60 7.33
C ILE A 824 18.53 -19.64 5.80
N VAL A 825 17.69 -20.50 5.23
CA VAL A 825 17.57 -20.73 3.78
C VAL A 825 16.42 -19.89 3.24
N ALA A 826 16.72 -18.98 2.31
CA ALA A 826 15.70 -18.20 1.62
C ALA A 826 14.97 -19.08 0.60
N ARG A 827 13.73 -19.48 0.93
CA ARG A 827 12.84 -20.25 0.06
C ARG A 827 11.84 -19.29 -0.58
N LEU A 828 12.14 -18.79 -1.77
CA LEU A 828 11.33 -17.81 -2.51
C LEU A 828 10.51 -18.49 -3.62
N TYR A 829 10.46 -17.90 -4.81
CA TYR A 829 9.76 -18.44 -5.98
C TYR A 829 10.23 -19.85 -6.33
N HIS A 830 9.31 -20.76 -6.67
CA HIS A 830 9.57 -22.20 -6.87
C HIS A 830 10.06 -22.94 -5.62
N SER A 831 9.64 -22.51 -4.44
CA SER A 831 9.79 -23.33 -3.24
C SER A 831 8.56 -24.17 -2.97
N GLU A 832 8.77 -25.34 -2.37
CA GLU A 832 7.72 -26.34 -2.17
C GLU A 832 7.67 -26.85 -0.73
N SER A 833 6.49 -27.32 -0.32
CA SER A 833 6.31 -28.01 0.96
C SER A 833 5.29 -29.15 0.87
N THR A 834 5.60 -30.32 1.40
CA THR A 834 4.65 -31.45 1.43
C THR A 834 4.84 -32.38 2.63
N LEU A 835 3.75 -32.99 3.11
CA LEU A 835 3.74 -33.88 4.27
C LEU A 835 4.34 -35.26 3.93
N LEU A 836 5.36 -35.67 4.69
CA LEU A 836 5.98 -36.98 4.59
C LEU A 836 5.24 -38.02 5.42
N THR A 837 5.43 -39.30 5.06
CA THR A 837 4.77 -40.44 5.69
C THR A 837 5.19 -40.70 7.14
N ASP A 838 6.24 -40.05 7.63
CA ASP A 838 6.67 -40.10 9.02
C ASP A 838 6.16 -38.92 9.87
N GLY A 839 5.39 -38.01 9.26
CA GLY A 839 4.83 -36.83 9.90
C GLY A 839 5.75 -35.60 9.88
N ARG A 840 6.93 -35.65 9.27
CA ARG A 840 7.73 -34.45 8.95
C ARG A 840 7.16 -33.74 7.73
N VAL A 841 7.55 -32.48 7.51
CA VAL A 841 7.20 -31.74 6.28
C VAL A 841 8.47 -31.53 5.47
N LEU A 842 8.49 -31.99 4.23
CA LEU A 842 9.57 -31.73 3.28
C LEU A 842 9.55 -30.26 2.84
N ILE A 843 10.72 -29.64 2.70
CA ILE A 843 10.88 -28.27 2.21
C ILE A 843 11.99 -28.23 1.15
N THR A 844 11.64 -27.80 -0.05
CA THR A 844 12.55 -27.80 -1.23
C THR A 844 12.43 -26.52 -2.07
N GLY A 845 13.25 -26.41 -3.13
CA GLY A 845 13.36 -25.19 -3.95
C GLY A 845 14.16 -24.09 -3.24
N SER A 846 14.39 -22.89 -3.74
CA SER A 846 13.73 -22.09 -4.77
C SER A 846 14.64 -21.75 -5.94
N ASP A 847 14.03 -21.28 -7.04
CA ASP A 847 14.70 -20.68 -8.20
C ASP A 847 14.29 -19.20 -8.35
N PRO A 848 14.83 -18.29 -7.50
CA PRO A 848 14.41 -16.90 -7.50
C PRO A 848 15.04 -16.06 -8.62
N GLN A 849 16.20 -16.46 -9.15
CA GLN A 849 17.00 -15.71 -10.14
C GLN A 849 17.25 -14.22 -9.80
N THR A 850 17.32 -13.89 -8.51
CA THR A 850 17.55 -12.51 -8.05
C THR A 850 19.04 -12.20 -8.00
N ASN A 851 19.47 -11.15 -8.69
CA ASN A 851 20.87 -10.69 -8.74
C ASN A 851 21.05 -9.32 -8.09
N ASN A 852 22.23 -9.08 -7.51
CA ASN A 852 22.69 -7.76 -7.11
C ASN A 852 22.98 -6.88 -8.34
N PRO A 853 23.09 -5.54 -8.19
CA PRO A 853 23.41 -4.65 -9.31
C PRO A 853 24.73 -4.97 -10.04
N ASP A 854 25.65 -5.68 -9.40
CA ASP A 854 26.92 -6.13 -9.99
C ASP A 854 26.80 -7.48 -10.74
N GLY A 855 25.59 -8.03 -10.82
CA GLY A 855 25.29 -9.31 -11.49
C GLY A 855 25.57 -10.55 -10.65
N THR A 856 26.00 -10.42 -9.40
CA THR A 856 26.17 -11.57 -8.50
C THR A 856 24.81 -12.07 -7.99
N PRO A 857 24.58 -13.39 -7.82
CA PRO A 857 23.35 -13.89 -7.23
C PRO A 857 23.13 -13.32 -5.82
N LYS A 858 22.00 -12.65 -5.61
CA LYS A 858 21.54 -12.19 -4.30
C LYS A 858 20.91 -13.34 -3.53
N PHE A 859 20.01 -14.05 -4.20
CA PHE A 859 19.42 -15.30 -3.71
C PHE A 859 19.77 -16.38 -4.73
N PRO A 860 20.68 -17.31 -4.39
CA PRO A 860 21.02 -18.39 -5.32
C PRO A 860 19.87 -19.39 -5.43
N GLU A 861 19.89 -20.14 -6.52
CA GLU A 861 19.11 -21.37 -6.65
C GLU A 861 19.40 -22.33 -5.49
N GLU A 862 18.35 -22.90 -4.91
CA GLU A 862 18.44 -23.71 -3.70
C GLU A 862 18.05 -25.17 -3.96
N MET A 863 19.09 -26.01 -3.99
CA MET A 863 18.95 -27.46 -4.19
C MET A 863 18.85 -28.24 -2.87
N ARG A 864 19.26 -27.67 -1.74
CA ARG A 864 19.27 -28.41 -0.47
C ARG A 864 17.84 -28.77 -0.10
N VAL A 865 17.66 -30.01 0.32
CA VAL A 865 16.40 -30.50 0.84
C VAL A 865 16.44 -30.37 2.35
N GLU A 866 15.47 -29.66 2.91
CA GLU A 866 15.24 -29.60 4.35
C GLU A 866 13.96 -30.35 4.70
N VAL A 867 13.82 -30.68 5.98
CA VAL A 867 12.54 -31.04 6.58
C VAL A 867 12.25 -30.10 7.73
N TYR A 868 10.99 -29.73 7.88
CA TYR A 868 10.47 -29.24 9.14
C TYR A 868 10.03 -30.43 9.99
N ILE A 869 10.49 -30.48 11.23
CA ILE A 869 10.09 -31.47 12.23
C ILE A 869 9.13 -30.78 13.20
N PRO A 870 7.80 -31.01 13.07
CA PRO A 870 6.80 -30.28 13.84
C PRO A 870 6.90 -30.53 15.36
N PRO A 871 6.29 -29.66 16.19
CA PRO A 871 6.29 -29.80 17.65
C PRO A 871 5.88 -31.20 18.14
N TYR A 872 4.93 -31.85 17.47
CA TYR A 872 4.46 -33.18 17.86
C TYR A 872 5.50 -34.31 17.74
N LEU A 873 6.59 -34.13 16.96
CA LEU A 873 7.71 -35.09 16.85
C LEU A 873 8.91 -34.71 17.73
N THR A 874 8.97 -33.48 18.22
CA THR A 874 10.10 -32.95 18.99
C THR A 874 9.83 -32.92 20.50
N ALA A 875 8.61 -33.25 20.92
CA ALA A 875 8.20 -33.31 22.33
C ALA A 875 8.74 -34.53 23.12
N GLY A 876 9.68 -35.31 22.56
CA GLY A 876 10.24 -36.50 23.22
C GLY A 876 9.28 -37.69 23.36
N ARG A 877 8.15 -37.67 22.63
CA ARG A 877 7.13 -38.73 22.64
C ARG A 877 7.42 -39.77 21.56
N THR A 878 7.39 -41.04 21.93
CA THR A 878 7.41 -42.17 20.98
C THR A 878 6.17 -42.14 20.08
N GLN A 879 6.36 -42.22 18.76
CA GLN A 879 5.27 -42.33 17.80
C GLN A 879 4.51 -43.66 17.97
N PRO A 880 3.17 -43.67 17.90
CA PRO A 880 2.40 -44.91 17.87
C PRO A 880 2.62 -45.67 16.56
N SER A 881 2.18 -46.93 16.52
CA SER A 881 2.15 -47.72 15.29
C SER A 881 0.83 -48.46 15.15
N PHE A 882 0.52 -48.91 13.94
CA PHE A 882 -0.68 -49.71 13.68
C PHE A 882 -0.46 -50.63 12.50
N ASN A 883 -1.23 -51.73 12.48
CA ASN A 883 -1.31 -52.62 11.33
C ASN A 883 -2.65 -52.46 10.64
N ILE A 884 -2.61 -52.46 9.30
CA ILE A 884 -3.76 -52.43 8.41
C ILE A 884 -3.54 -53.48 7.31
N THR A 885 -4.61 -54.18 6.92
CA THR A 885 -4.56 -55.21 5.86
C THR A 885 -5.32 -54.82 4.61
N GLU A 886 -6.40 -54.04 4.76
CA GLU A 886 -7.23 -53.57 3.66
C GLU A 886 -6.98 -52.08 3.44
N THR A 887 -6.49 -51.73 2.26
CA THR A 887 -6.10 -50.37 1.88
C THR A 887 -6.92 -49.82 0.72
N ASP A 888 -7.88 -50.58 0.17
CA ASP A 888 -8.82 -50.14 -0.86
C ASP A 888 -10.23 -50.04 -0.29
N TRP A 889 -10.64 -48.82 0.06
CA TRP A 889 -11.83 -48.54 0.84
C TRP A 889 -13.00 -48.08 -0.04
N SER A 890 -14.13 -48.75 0.14
CA SER A 890 -15.44 -48.29 -0.34
C SER A 890 -15.95 -47.16 0.56
N TYR A 891 -16.68 -46.21 -0.02
CA TYR A 891 -17.36 -45.17 0.76
C TYR A 891 -18.31 -45.80 1.80
N GLY A 892 -18.27 -45.28 3.03
CA GLY A 892 -19.04 -45.79 4.17
C GLY A 892 -18.65 -47.19 4.65
N GLY A 893 -17.61 -47.81 4.06
CA GLY A 893 -17.08 -49.11 4.49
C GLY A 893 -16.43 -49.02 5.88
N GLN A 894 -16.32 -50.16 6.56
CA GLN A 894 -15.71 -50.27 7.88
C GLN A 894 -14.45 -51.13 7.82
N TYR A 895 -13.34 -50.61 8.35
CA TYR A 895 -12.01 -51.19 8.20
C TYR A 895 -11.32 -51.29 9.55
N GLN A 896 -10.71 -52.45 9.82
CA GLN A 896 -10.07 -52.70 11.11
C GLN A 896 -8.57 -52.41 11.05
N ILE A 897 -8.09 -51.79 12.13
CA ILE A 897 -6.68 -51.63 12.43
C ILE A 897 -6.39 -52.21 13.81
N THR A 898 -5.15 -52.65 14.03
CA THR A 898 -4.65 -52.97 15.37
C THR A 898 -3.60 -51.94 15.75
N THR A 899 -3.85 -51.21 16.83
CA THR A 899 -3.01 -50.07 17.27
C THR A 899 -2.08 -50.44 18.41
N LEU A 900 -0.91 -49.83 18.43
CA LEU A 900 0.02 -49.78 19.54
C LEU A 900 0.23 -48.32 19.92
N LEU A 901 -0.34 -47.94 21.07
CA LEU A 901 -0.17 -46.62 21.67
C LEU A 901 0.86 -46.72 22.80
N HIS A 902 1.64 -45.66 23.01
CA HIS A 902 2.73 -45.65 23.98
C HIS A 902 2.45 -44.78 25.21
N HIS A 903 1.62 -43.76 25.05
CA HIS A 903 1.39 -42.72 26.07
C HIS A 903 -0.08 -42.59 26.44
N GLY A 904 -0.97 -42.68 25.45
CA GLY A 904 -2.41 -42.52 25.60
C GLY A 904 -3.17 -43.83 25.56
N THR A 905 -4.49 -43.72 25.41
CA THR A 905 -5.40 -44.86 25.26
C THR A 905 -6.29 -44.66 24.04
N THR A 906 -6.99 -45.71 23.61
CA THR A 906 -7.90 -45.62 22.46
C THR A 906 -9.07 -44.66 22.64
N SER A 907 -9.38 -44.23 23.88
CA SER A 907 -10.40 -43.20 24.15
C SER A 907 -9.92 -41.77 23.90
N THR A 908 -8.60 -41.54 23.88
CA THR A 908 -7.97 -40.23 23.60
C THR A 908 -7.28 -40.18 22.25
N MET A 909 -7.33 -41.30 21.51
CA MET A 909 -6.74 -41.44 20.18
C MET A 909 -7.52 -40.61 19.16
N ARG A 910 -6.83 -40.15 18.12
CA ARG A 910 -7.48 -39.61 16.91
C ARG A 910 -7.02 -40.38 15.69
N VAL A 911 -7.84 -40.38 14.65
CA VAL A 911 -7.54 -40.95 13.34
C VAL A 911 -7.66 -39.82 12.34
N SER A 912 -6.69 -39.67 11.45
CA SER A 912 -6.73 -38.68 10.38
C SER A 912 -6.38 -39.30 9.04
N LEU A 913 -7.02 -38.79 8.00
CA LEU A 913 -6.76 -39.09 6.60
C LEU A 913 -6.33 -37.79 5.93
N VAL A 914 -5.07 -37.72 5.48
CA VAL A 914 -4.55 -36.56 4.74
C VAL A 914 -4.40 -36.96 3.27
N ALA A 915 -5.12 -36.29 2.37
CA ALA A 915 -5.11 -36.61 0.95
C ALA A 915 -3.72 -36.40 0.33
N ALA A 916 -3.39 -37.23 -0.65
CA ALA A 916 -2.20 -37.07 -1.45
C ALA A 916 -2.21 -35.71 -2.18
N THR A 917 -1.07 -35.01 -2.16
CA THR A 917 -0.93 -33.70 -2.80
C THR A 917 0.35 -33.64 -3.62
N SER A 918 0.31 -32.80 -4.66
CA SER A 918 1.50 -32.31 -5.36
C SER A 918 1.68 -30.83 -5.01
N SER A 919 2.86 -30.46 -4.54
CA SER A 919 3.22 -29.06 -4.26
C SER A 919 3.84 -28.42 -5.51
N THR A 920 3.33 -27.26 -5.94
CA THR A 920 4.01 -26.35 -6.87
C THR A 920 3.55 -24.90 -6.66
N HIS A 921 4.44 -23.90 -6.69
CA HIS A 921 4.04 -22.46 -6.71
C HIS A 921 3.01 -22.07 -5.64
N GLY A 922 3.24 -22.48 -4.39
CA GLY A 922 2.31 -22.24 -3.28
C GLY A 922 0.97 -22.99 -3.37
N ASN A 923 0.83 -23.94 -4.31
CA ASN A 923 -0.38 -24.76 -4.47
C ASN A 923 -0.13 -26.20 -4.02
N ALA A 924 -0.96 -26.69 -3.11
CA ALA A 924 -1.05 -28.11 -2.74
C ALA A 924 -2.28 -28.75 -3.40
N MET A 925 -2.15 -29.14 -4.67
CA MET A 925 -3.27 -29.62 -5.48
C MET A 925 -3.79 -30.98 -4.98
N GLY A 926 -5.11 -31.09 -4.78
CA GLY A 926 -5.77 -32.29 -4.27
C GLY A 926 -5.91 -32.37 -2.74
N GLY A 927 -5.45 -31.36 -2.00
CA GLY A 927 -5.36 -31.39 -0.54
C GLY A 927 -6.71 -31.47 0.19
N ARG A 928 -6.78 -32.35 1.19
CA ARG A 928 -7.89 -32.47 2.13
C ARG A 928 -7.46 -33.19 3.41
N THR A 929 -7.97 -32.76 4.56
CA THR A 929 -7.75 -33.42 5.86
C THR A 929 -9.10 -33.87 6.42
N ILE A 930 -9.23 -35.15 6.73
CA ILE A 930 -10.48 -35.76 7.19
C ILE A 930 -10.24 -36.53 8.49
N PHE A 931 -11.09 -36.30 9.48
CA PHE A 931 -11.16 -37.05 10.73
C PHE A 931 -12.38 -37.98 10.70
N PRO A 932 -12.20 -39.28 10.39
CA PRO A 932 -13.30 -40.23 10.31
C PRO A 932 -13.86 -40.63 11.68
N GLU A 933 -15.08 -41.16 11.66
CA GLU A 933 -15.63 -41.88 12.81
C GLU A 933 -14.86 -43.19 13.00
N PHE A 934 -14.59 -43.55 14.25
CA PHE A 934 -14.03 -44.84 14.59
C PHE A 934 -14.51 -45.31 15.96
N SER A 935 -14.40 -46.61 16.22
CA SER A 935 -14.67 -47.21 17.53
C SER A 935 -13.62 -48.28 17.84
N CYS A 936 -13.27 -48.48 19.10
CA CYS A 936 -12.23 -49.44 19.50
C CYS A 936 -12.74 -50.42 20.55
N SER A 937 -12.28 -51.67 20.45
CA SER A 937 -12.39 -52.71 21.47
C SER A 937 -10.99 -53.19 21.83
N GLY A 938 -10.47 -52.72 22.97
CA GLY A 938 -9.06 -52.88 23.30
C GLY A 938 -8.17 -52.12 22.32
N THR A 939 -7.25 -52.82 21.66
CA THR A 939 -6.32 -52.27 20.65
C THR A 939 -6.84 -52.38 19.21
N ILE A 940 -7.96 -53.09 19.00
CA ILE A 940 -8.57 -53.24 17.68
C ILE A 940 -9.56 -52.11 17.49
N CYS A 941 -9.37 -51.31 16.45
CA CYS A 941 -10.23 -50.18 16.12
C CYS A 941 -10.85 -50.37 14.73
N THR A 942 -12.14 -50.09 14.60
CA THR A 942 -12.87 -50.06 13.35
C THR A 942 -13.07 -48.61 12.94
N ILE A 943 -12.53 -48.23 11.78
CA ILE A 943 -12.67 -46.91 11.16
C ILE A 943 -13.78 -46.99 10.11
N THR A 944 -14.66 -45.99 10.09
CA THR A 944 -15.67 -45.82 9.04
C THR A 944 -15.14 -44.85 7.98
N ALA A 945 -15.00 -45.31 6.73
CA ALA A 945 -14.59 -44.48 5.61
C ALA A 945 -15.61 -43.34 5.35
N PRO A 946 -15.18 -42.20 4.77
CA PRO A 946 -16.08 -41.12 4.37
C PRO A 946 -17.29 -41.63 3.56
N PRO A 947 -18.47 -41.02 3.70
CA PRO A 947 -19.72 -41.61 3.21
C PRO A 947 -19.90 -41.49 1.69
N ASN A 948 -19.21 -40.57 1.02
CA ASN A 948 -19.37 -40.33 -0.42
C ASN A 948 -18.24 -39.46 -1.00
N ALA A 949 -18.28 -39.32 -2.33
CA ALA A 949 -17.31 -38.58 -3.13
C ALA A 949 -17.35 -37.04 -2.96
N PHE A 950 -18.36 -36.49 -2.29
CA PHE A 950 -18.44 -35.04 -2.02
C PHE A 950 -17.71 -34.66 -0.74
N VAL A 951 -17.69 -35.58 0.25
CA VAL A 951 -16.86 -35.45 1.46
C VAL A 951 -15.39 -35.72 1.13
N SER A 952 -15.13 -36.78 0.38
CA SER A 952 -13.78 -37.18 -0.03
C SER A 952 -13.84 -37.56 -1.51
N PRO A 953 -13.42 -36.70 -2.44
CA PRO A 953 -13.23 -37.11 -3.83
C PRO A 953 -12.38 -38.39 -3.91
N PRO A 954 -12.58 -39.24 -4.94
CA PRO A 954 -11.82 -40.47 -5.06
C PRO A 954 -10.32 -40.19 -5.05
N GLY A 955 -9.55 -40.92 -4.25
CA GLY A 955 -8.12 -40.66 -4.13
C GLY A 955 -7.41 -41.39 -3.01
N TRP A 956 -6.09 -41.24 -2.98
CA TRP A 956 -5.20 -41.81 -1.96
C TRP A 956 -5.01 -40.86 -0.77
N HIS A 957 -5.00 -41.42 0.43
CA HIS A 957 -4.85 -40.70 1.68
C HIS A 957 -3.79 -41.37 2.56
N GLN A 958 -2.95 -40.57 3.21
CA GLN A 958 -2.13 -41.00 4.32
C GLN A 958 -3.03 -41.16 5.56
N LEU A 959 -3.19 -42.40 6.03
CA LEU A 959 -3.88 -42.74 7.27
C LEU A 959 -2.90 -42.65 8.44
N PHE A 960 -3.15 -41.74 9.38
CA PHE A 960 -2.38 -41.58 10.60
C PHE A 960 -3.21 -41.94 11.84
N ILE A 961 -2.53 -42.51 12.83
CA ILE A 961 -3.07 -42.73 14.18
C ILE A 961 -2.33 -41.82 15.14
N LEU A 962 -3.08 -41.02 15.90
CA LEU A 962 -2.52 -40.03 16.81
C LEU A 962 -2.68 -40.47 18.26
N ASP A 963 -1.55 -40.62 18.93
CA ASP A 963 -1.45 -40.80 20.38
C ASP A 963 -1.29 -39.43 21.05
N GLY A 964 -2.43 -38.81 21.35
CA GLY A 964 -2.49 -37.39 21.74
C GLY A 964 -2.10 -36.49 20.56
N PRO A 965 -1.04 -35.68 20.66
CA PRO A 965 -0.55 -34.86 19.54
C PRO A 965 0.34 -35.65 18.57
N THR A 966 0.90 -36.79 18.98
CA THR A 966 1.97 -37.47 18.23
C THR A 966 1.39 -38.45 17.19
N PRO A 967 1.65 -38.25 15.88
CA PRO A 967 1.19 -39.16 14.84
C PRO A 967 2.09 -40.39 14.68
N SER A 968 1.52 -41.49 14.20
CA SER A 968 2.25 -42.65 13.70
C SER A 968 3.01 -42.34 12.41
N PHE A 969 3.78 -43.31 11.90
CA PHE A 969 4.01 -43.38 10.46
C PHE A 969 2.66 -43.67 9.76
N SER A 970 2.40 -43.07 8.61
CA SER A 970 1.18 -43.28 7.86
C SER A 970 1.19 -44.57 7.06
N HIS A 971 0.01 -45.10 6.78
CA HIS A 971 -0.21 -46.05 5.69
C HIS A 971 -1.10 -45.42 4.62
N TRP A 972 -0.82 -45.68 3.34
CA TRP A 972 -1.67 -45.22 2.25
C TRP A 972 -2.96 -46.05 2.18
N VAL A 973 -4.10 -45.37 2.11
CA VAL A 973 -5.41 -45.96 1.85
C VAL A 973 -6.08 -45.23 0.68
N ARG A 974 -6.63 -46.00 -0.25
CA ARG A 974 -7.40 -45.51 -1.39
C ARG A 974 -8.87 -45.46 -1.01
N ILE A 975 -9.55 -44.36 -1.28
CA ILE A 975 -10.97 -44.19 -0.94
C ILE A 975 -11.75 -43.92 -2.21
N GLY A 976 -12.85 -44.65 -2.41
CA GLY A 976 -13.80 -44.38 -3.50
C GLY A 976 -13.48 -45.04 -4.85
N GLY A 977 -12.40 -45.81 -4.92
CA GLY A 977 -11.96 -46.48 -6.15
C GLY A 977 -11.60 -45.51 -7.27
N ASP A 978 -11.73 -45.96 -8.51
CA ASP A 978 -11.46 -45.15 -9.70
C ASP A 978 -12.70 -45.10 -10.63
N PRO A 979 -13.70 -44.25 -10.31
CA PRO A 979 -14.97 -44.21 -11.02
C PRO A 979 -14.86 -43.67 -12.45
N ALA A 980 -13.84 -42.87 -12.74
CA ALA A 980 -13.55 -42.37 -14.09
C ALA A 980 -12.72 -43.34 -14.93
N GLN A 981 -12.35 -44.50 -14.37
CA GLN A 981 -11.53 -45.53 -15.03
C GLN A 981 -10.19 -44.96 -15.52
N LEU A 982 -9.62 -44.03 -14.77
CA LEU A 982 -8.33 -43.43 -15.05
C LEU A 982 -7.25 -44.50 -15.17
N GLY A 983 -7.30 -45.58 -14.38
CA GLY A 983 -6.38 -46.71 -14.45
C GLY A 983 -6.46 -47.53 -15.75
N LEU A 984 -7.49 -47.32 -16.58
CA LEU A 984 -7.57 -47.83 -17.96
C LEU A 984 -7.19 -46.77 -19.01
N TRP A 985 -6.89 -45.54 -18.59
CA TRP A 985 -6.54 -44.41 -19.44
C TRP A 985 -5.09 -43.92 -19.19
N PRO A 986 -4.38 -43.55 -20.26
CA PRO A 986 -4.71 -43.75 -21.66
C PRO A 986 -4.42 -45.19 -22.12
N ASN A 987 -5.36 -45.82 -22.82
CA ASN A 987 -5.09 -47.07 -23.55
C ASN A 987 -4.49 -46.73 -24.93
N LEU A 988 -3.29 -46.17 -24.93
CA LEU A 988 -2.57 -45.69 -26.11
C LEU A 988 -1.13 -46.25 -26.14
N PRO A 989 -0.50 -46.38 -27.31
CA PRO A 989 0.88 -46.87 -27.41
C PRO A 989 1.86 -46.02 -26.58
N GLY A 990 2.70 -46.65 -25.77
CA GLY A 990 3.70 -45.96 -24.95
C GLY A 990 3.19 -45.49 -23.57
N PHE A 991 1.96 -45.87 -23.22
CA PHE A 991 1.42 -45.68 -21.87
C PHE A 991 1.00 -47.03 -21.28
N THR A 992 1.17 -47.18 -19.96
CA THR A 992 0.87 -48.41 -19.22
C THR A 992 -0.34 -48.19 -18.32
N PRO A 993 -1.51 -48.79 -18.63
CA PRO A 993 -2.67 -48.73 -17.75
C PRO A 993 -2.49 -49.64 -16.51
N PRO A 994 -2.48 -49.11 -15.28
CA PRO A 994 -2.29 -49.91 -14.06
C PRO A 994 -3.53 -50.70 -13.64
N GLY A 995 -4.70 -50.43 -14.25
CA GLY A 995 -5.99 -51.00 -13.85
C GLY A 995 -6.74 -50.17 -12.79
N ILE A 996 -8.00 -50.55 -12.57
CA ILE A 996 -8.98 -49.88 -11.69
C ILE A 996 -8.89 -50.40 -10.27
#